data_AF-A4HAH8-F1
#
_entry.id   AF-A4HAH8-F1
#
_cell.length_a   1.000
_cell.length_b   1.000
_cell.length_c   1.000
_cell.angle_alpha   90.00
_cell.angle_beta   90.00
_cell.angle_gamma   90.00
#
_symmetry.space_group_name_H-M   'P 1'
#
loop_
_entity.id
_entity.type
_entity.pdbx_description
1 polymer ?
#
loop_
_entity_poly.entity_id
_entity_poly.type
_entity_poly.pdbx_seq_one_letter_code
_entity_poly.pdbx_strand_id
1 'polypeptide(L)'
;MLAAYVDPPAHELRVGQVVVYDYLHAAKTWQWTLGTVREITDYTAVVQQWGPHTGDSDTLRSILLREVDTENGRMKSYQDMLALAREKLASIRRSNEDRVSRVRGHFDKAREELERIDEVDLRKVTAQAAPSPVAVAVLKAVWAVAKCDPTAVEFYEWADVQLEYRRRAALDEIAKMDVLAKLYPSAESLQQSLEHGPKLNYKAAARDSPVVASLHAWATTALAYQQAYSLLAHDKRIQEQNDAIAAAIAGMKACRAKIAKLKEELSSNGTTTLPEQVTSFTRTSVLVTIPLSAVISPVSVDSRMKECVLTKDEVKRIPVDAKITRYEQKQKLAITASHFLDQYAAAISTRIYATELEERLFLIQHYLVSALRDAQADAVEQNQRLAASLQELEAFRQKRHDAKKARITEPELVDADSMEPNRRRTSSCAAPRGTPSQHPNRSEVAHQSIDPATIAKEPLYAVTIDEYKAKDTAGQRAAAEVNRMVDEVEYMTDEVQRLTAELEDAKAQAGRLAEELVAKDEELKAFRQKRHDAKKARASDPVLAAADAVAPCSVHAAYATPNSSRKGAAPPFVGAVPHQAFDPITMPVSPAVVAAEPLYMATAEELQHVRDVADQLAEQAVQGAAAREAEVYDAMSNLEGELDVARARIAQLEDVAVALKMQLSGAEEAGKKVTDALEVAEKERQQLCDDLEAALDELELKKEEYDQLLGNLEEVQGLLEASNVAERNALEALEQRNRNMVDLQGDLAHAQVVSKENENLRAQLEAKEREINKLKEHNELWTDPVDTRTQKVTHRFTKIFEGDWCRLVRKRPEALKAAFLIDSSNACHVPGDQIGFVDFVHDW
;
A
#
# COMPACT_ATOMS: atom_id res chain seq x y z
N MET A 1 -14.35 -0.30 8.66
CA MET A 1 -13.66 0.89 8.10
C MET A 1 -12.20 0.63 7.75
N LEU A 2 -11.40 -0.09 8.57
CA LEU A 2 -10.01 -0.48 8.22
C LEU A 2 -9.91 -1.26 6.89
N ALA A 3 -10.86 -2.16 6.60
CA ALA A 3 -10.91 -2.89 5.33
C ALA A 3 -11.06 -1.97 4.10
N ALA A 4 -11.75 -0.83 4.24
CA ALA A 4 -11.96 0.11 3.12
C ALA A 4 -10.74 1.00 2.81
N TYR A 5 -9.81 1.13 3.76
CA TYR A 5 -8.57 1.91 3.59
C TYR A 5 -7.38 1.05 3.18
N VAL A 6 -7.36 -0.21 3.63
CA VAL A 6 -6.27 -1.13 3.35
C VAL A 6 -6.53 -1.96 2.10
N ASP A 7 -7.77 -1.98 1.57
CA ASP A 7 -8.20 -2.82 0.45
C ASP A 7 -7.08 -2.87 -0.59
N PRO A 8 -6.26 -3.95 -0.58
CA PRO A 8 -5.32 -4.10 -1.65
C PRO A 8 -6.20 -4.24 -2.91
N PRO A 9 -5.67 -4.00 -4.10
CA PRO A 9 -6.16 -4.77 -5.23
C PRO A 9 -5.82 -6.24 -4.92
N ALA A 10 -6.53 -6.86 -3.98
CA ALA A 10 -6.68 -8.29 -3.93
C ALA A 10 -7.29 -8.57 -5.28
N HIS A 11 -6.44 -9.02 -6.19
CA HIS A 11 -6.90 -9.48 -7.49
C HIS A 11 -8.03 -10.45 -7.14
N GLU A 12 -9.24 -10.22 -7.65
CA GLU A 12 -10.35 -11.15 -7.45
C GLU A 12 -9.89 -12.49 -8.03
N LEU A 13 -9.30 -13.32 -7.18
CA LEU A 13 -8.75 -14.59 -7.60
C LEU A 13 -9.95 -15.43 -8.00
N ARG A 14 -9.85 -16.05 -9.16
CA ARG A 14 -10.89 -16.94 -9.66
C ARG A 14 -10.40 -18.37 -9.59
N VAL A 15 -11.30 -19.27 -9.22
CA VAL A 15 -11.04 -20.71 -9.31
C VAL A 15 -10.66 -21.05 -10.75
N GLY A 16 -9.54 -21.76 -10.92
CA GLY A 16 -8.95 -22.09 -12.21
C GLY A 16 -7.85 -21.14 -12.68
N GLN A 17 -7.67 -19.98 -12.05
CA GLN A 17 -6.62 -19.02 -12.41
C GLN A 17 -5.23 -19.54 -12.00
N VAL A 18 -4.21 -19.26 -12.81
CA VAL A 18 -2.81 -19.55 -12.47
C VAL A 18 -2.21 -18.34 -11.75
N VAL A 19 -1.57 -18.57 -10.61
CA VAL A 19 -0.99 -17.55 -9.75
C VAL A 19 0.47 -17.87 -9.43
N VAL A 20 1.28 -16.83 -9.26
CA VAL A 20 2.59 -16.94 -8.60
C VAL A 20 2.37 -16.76 -7.11
N TYR A 21 2.95 -17.65 -6.31
CA TYR A 21 2.94 -17.51 -4.86
C TYR A 21 4.30 -17.82 -4.25
N ASP A 22 4.58 -17.16 -3.13
CA ASP A 22 5.73 -17.44 -2.28
C ASP A 22 5.41 -18.59 -1.34
N TYR A 23 6.37 -19.50 -1.16
CA TYR A 23 6.31 -20.55 -0.16
C TYR A 23 7.67 -20.74 0.50
N LEU A 24 7.63 -21.26 1.71
CA LEU A 24 8.84 -21.54 2.47
C LEU A 24 9.29 -22.98 2.15
N HIS A 25 10.38 -23.13 1.39
CA HIS A 25 10.96 -24.42 1.08
C HIS A 25 11.77 -24.94 2.28
N ALA A 26 11.44 -26.14 2.74
CA ALA A 26 12.07 -26.83 3.87
C ALA A 26 12.21 -25.95 5.14
N ALA A 27 11.24 -25.06 5.37
CA ALA A 27 11.23 -24.10 6.48
C ALA A 27 12.44 -23.15 6.58
N LYS A 28 13.30 -23.07 5.54
CA LYS A 28 14.59 -22.35 5.60
C LYS A 28 14.76 -21.28 4.53
N THR A 29 14.14 -21.45 3.36
CA THR A 29 14.35 -20.52 2.23
C THR A 29 13.02 -20.12 1.58
N TRP A 30 12.82 -18.83 1.39
CA TRP A 30 11.69 -18.32 0.60
C TRP A 30 11.95 -18.62 -0.88
N GLN A 31 11.06 -19.40 -1.47
CA GLN A 31 11.02 -19.70 -2.89
C GLN A 31 9.66 -19.30 -3.44
N TRP A 32 9.57 -19.13 -4.76
CA TRP A 32 8.30 -18.87 -5.42
C TRP A 32 8.07 -19.92 -6.48
N THR A 33 6.80 -20.22 -6.74
CA THR A 33 6.41 -21.09 -7.85
C THR A 33 5.04 -20.70 -8.41
N LEU A 34 4.65 -21.34 -9.50
CA LEU A 34 3.33 -21.22 -10.09
C LEU A 34 2.36 -22.21 -9.47
N GLY A 35 1.08 -21.86 -9.47
CA GLY A 35 0.03 -22.73 -9.00
C GLY A 35 -1.33 -22.41 -9.59
N THR A 36 -2.17 -23.43 -9.81
CA THR A 36 -3.56 -23.23 -10.26
C THR A 36 -4.49 -23.20 -9.06
N VAL A 37 -5.24 -22.13 -8.87
CA VAL A 37 -6.20 -21.99 -7.78
C VAL A 37 -7.34 -22.99 -7.96
N ARG A 38 -7.63 -23.78 -6.92
CA ARG A 38 -8.69 -24.80 -6.91
C ARG A 38 -9.87 -24.35 -6.06
N GLU A 39 -9.60 -23.84 -4.89
CA GLU A 39 -10.59 -23.39 -3.92
C GLU A 39 -10.11 -22.11 -3.26
N ILE A 40 -11.05 -21.23 -2.92
CA ILE A 40 -10.78 -19.93 -2.31
C ILE A 40 -11.69 -19.79 -1.10
N THR A 41 -11.11 -19.40 0.02
CA THR A 41 -11.81 -19.02 1.25
C THR A 41 -11.54 -17.55 1.58
N ASP A 42 -12.07 -17.05 2.69
CA ASP A 42 -11.94 -15.64 3.09
C ASP A 42 -10.49 -15.17 3.24
N TYR A 43 -9.56 -16.07 3.64
CA TYR A 43 -8.17 -15.72 3.93
C TYR A 43 -7.13 -16.68 3.33
N THR A 44 -7.54 -17.84 2.81
CA THR A 44 -6.63 -18.84 2.23
C THR A 44 -7.13 -19.34 0.88
N ALA A 45 -6.21 -19.81 0.05
CA ALA A 45 -6.51 -20.46 -1.22
C ALA A 45 -5.82 -21.84 -1.28
N VAL A 46 -6.53 -22.85 -1.77
CA VAL A 46 -5.94 -24.15 -2.11
C VAL A 46 -5.47 -24.09 -3.55
N VAL A 47 -4.17 -24.31 -3.75
CA VAL A 47 -3.51 -24.15 -5.03
C VAL A 47 -2.83 -25.46 -5.43
N GLN A 48 -3.03 -25.88 -6.67
CA GLN A 48 -2.30 -26.99 -7.27
C GLN A 48 -0.95 -26.50 -7.77
N GLN A 49 0.13 -26.98 -7.18
CA GLN A 49 1.49 -26.52 -7.45
C GLN A 49 1.96 -26.91 -8.85
N TRP A 50 2.84 -26.08 -9.42
CA TRP A 50 3.56 -26.38 -10.65
C TRP A 50 5.04 -26.50 -10.30
N GLY A 51 5.72 -27.47 -10.90
CA GLY A 51 7.15 -27.73 -10.71
C GLY A 51 7.94 -27.30 -11.95
N PRO A 52 9.16 -26.75 -11.79
CA PRO A 52 10.04 -26.49 -12.92
C PRO A 52 10.38 -27.81 -13.63
N HIS A 53 10.34 -27.81 -14.97
CA HIS A 53 10.62 -29.00 -15.75
C HIS A 53 12.13 -29.17 -15.98
N THR A 54 12.66 -30.32 -15.61
CA THR A 54 14.09 -30.69 -15.75
C THR A 54 14.33 -31.80 -16.79
N GLY A 55 13.32 -32.15 -17.58
CA GLY A 55 13.31 -33.31 -18.49
C GLY A 55 13.79 -33.07 -19.93
N ASP A 56 13.40 -33.99 -20.82
CA ASP A 56 13.90 -34.20 -22.18
C ASP A 56 13.73 -32.99 -23.14
N SER A 57 14.72 -32.80 -24.01
CA SER A 57 14.83 -31.66 -24.93
C SER A 57 13.70 -31.60 -25.96
N ASP A 58 13.18 -32.74 -26.39
CA ASP A 58 12.08 -32.80 -27.36
C ASP A 58 10.73 -32.44 -26.71
N THR A 59 10.52 -32.83 -25.45
CA THR A 59 9.37 -32.35 -24.68
C THR A 59 9.42 -30.84 -24.47
N LEU A 60 10.58 -30.27 -24.11
CA LEU A 60 10.75 -28.82 -23.99
C LEU A 60 10.45 -28.07 -25.30
N ARG A 61 10.95 -28.56 -26.45
CA ARG A 61 10.64 -27.97 -27.76
C ARG A 61 9.13 -28.00 -28.06
N SER A 62 8.44 -29.09 -27.75
CA SER A 62 6.98 -29.19 -27.96
C SER A 62 6.21 -28.19 -27.08
N ILE A 63 6.64 -27.98 -25.84
CA ILE A 63 6.05 -27.02 -24.91
C ILE A 63 6.29 -25.58 -25.41
N LEU A 64 7.51 -25.27 -25.87
CA LEU A 64 7.85 -23.96 -26.44
C LEU A 64 7.04 -23.64 -27.71
N LEU A 65 6.91 -24.61 -28.63
CA LEU A 65 6.08 -24.46 -29.83
C LEU A 65 4.62 -24.18 -29.47
N ARG A 66 4.07 -24.92 -28.50
CA ARG A 66 2.70 -24.67 -28.03
C ARG A 66 2.54 -23.28 -27.42
N GLU A 67 3.50 -22.80 -26.63
CA GLU A 67 3.45 -21.44 -26.09
C GLU A 67 3.57 -20.36 -27.18
N VAL A 68 4.35 -20.59 -28.23
CA VAL A 68 4.38 -19.69 -29.40
C VAL A 68 2.99 -19.63 -30.04
N ASP A 69 2.29 -20.75 -30.17
CA ASP A 69 0.93 -20.78 -30.71
C ASP A 69 -0.08 -20.09 -29.78
N THR A 70 0.04 -20.25 -28.46
CA THR A 70 -0.84 -19.53 -27.50
C THR A 70 -0.61 -18.03 -27.52
N GLU A 71 0.65 -17.58 -27.61
CA GLU A 71 0.99 -16.15 -27.73
C GLU A 71 0.54 -15.58 -29.09
N ASN A 72 0.60 -16.36 -30.18
CA ASN A 72 0.01 -15.97 -31.46
C ASN A 72 -1.53 -15.83 -31.37
N GLY A 73 -2.19 -16.74 -30.66
CA GLY A 73 -3.62 -16.65 -30.36
C GLY A 73 -3.97 -15.40 -29.55
N ARG A 74 -3.19 -15.08 -28.51
CA ARG A 74 -3.33 -13.84 -27.71
C ARG A 74 -3.09 -12.59 -28.56
N MET A 75 -2.07 -12.59 -29.42
CA MET A 75 -1.81 -11.51 -30.36
C MET A 75 -3.00 -11.25 -31.29
N LYS A 76 -3.64 -12.31 -31.79
CA LYS A 76 -4.86 -12.19 -32.59
C LYS A 76 -6.02 -11.60 -31.78
N SER A 77 -6.21 -12.04 -30.53
CA SER A 77 -7.24 -11.47 -29.65
C SER A 77 -7.03 -9.97 -29.39
N TYR A 78 -5.78 -9.51 -29.20
CA TYR A 78 -5.49 -8.08 -29.07
C TYR A 78 -5.70 -7.32 -30.38
N GLN A 79 -5.43 -7.95 -31.53
CA GLN A 79 -5.71 -7.37 -32.84
C GLN A 79 -7.22 -7.19 -33.06
N ASP A 80 -8.03 -8.18 -32.69
CA ASP A 80 -9.50 -8.11 -32.75
C ASP A 80 -10.04 -7.02 -31.80
N MET A 81 -9.51 -6.96 -30.57
CA MET A 81 -9.85 -5.92 -29.59
C MET A 81 -9.49 -4.51 -30.11
N LEU A 82 -8.32 -4.36 -30.72
CA LEU A 82 -7.89 -3.10 -31.34
C LEU A 82 -8.83 -2.68 -32.48
N ALA A 83 -9.23 -3.62 -33.34
CA ALA A 83 -10.16 -3.33 -34.44
C ALA A 83 -11.51 -2.84 -33.91
N LEU A 84 -12.05 -3.54 -32.90
CA LEU A 84 -13.32 -3.20 -32.27
C LEU A 84 -13.26 -1.86 -31.52
N ALA A 85 -12.19 -1.57 -30.80
CA ALA A 85 -12.01 -0.29 -30.11
C ALA A 85 -11.89 0.87 -31.10
N ARG A 86 -11.19 0.68 -32.23
CA ARG A 86 -11.09 1.69 -33.31
C ARG A 86 -12.44 1.94 -33.96
N GLU A 87 -13.22 0.91 -34.24
CA GLU A 87 -14.56 1.04 -34.80
C GLU A 87 -15.50 1.79 -33.85
N LYS A 88 -15.48 1.44 -32.56
CA LYS A 88 -16.23 2.17 -31.52
C LYS A 88 -15.82 3.62 -31.42
N LEU A 89 -14.51 3.91 -31.40
CA LEU A 89 -13.99 5.27 -31.36
C LEU A 89 -14.44 6.07 -32.60
N ALA A 90 -14.39 5.48 -33.79
CA ALA A 90 -14.88 6.10 -35.01
C ALA A 90 -16.40 6.35 -34.96
N SER A 91 -17.18 5.41 -34.41
CA SER A 91 -18.62 5.59 -34.21
C SER A 91 -18.93 6.73 -33.23
N ILE A 92 -18.21 6.81 -32.10
CA ILE A 92 -18.38 7.86 -31.10
C ILE A 92 -18.01 9.22 -31.70
N ARG A 93 -16.86 9.31 -32.38
CA ARG A 93 -16.42 10.55 -33.04
C ARG A 93 -17.42 11.03 -34.09
N ARG A 94 -17.93 10.13 -34.95
CA ARG A 94 -18.99 10.45 -35.92
C ARG A 94 -20.26 10.95 -35.23
N SER A 95 -20.76 10.24 -34.23
CA SER A 95 -21.96 10.67 -33.49
C SER A 95 -21.78 12.02 -32.80
N ASN A 96 -20.58 12.28 -32.28
CA ASN A 96 -20.26 13.54 -31.61
C ASN A 96 -20.14 14.69 -32.62
N GLU A 97 -19.46 14.46 -33.74
CA GLU A 97 -19.36 15.39 -34.86
C GLU A 97 -20.74 15.73 -35.42
N ASP A 98 -21.60 14.73 -35.62
CA ASP A 98 -22.99 14.92 -36.07
C ASP A 98 -23.78 15.78 -35.07
N ARG A 99 -23.61 15.55 -33.76
CA ARG A 99 -24.29 16.34 -32.72
C ARG A 99 -23.82 17.80 -32.73
N VAL A 100 -22.51 18.03 -32.74
CA VAL A 100 -21.93 19.38 -32.75
C VAL A 100 -22.28 20.09 -34.06
N SER A 101 -22.22 19.42 -35.20
CA SER A 101 -22.56 19.99 -36.51
C SER A 101 -24.03 20.38 -36.62
N ARG A 102 -24.95 19.57 -36.10
CA ARG A 102 -26.39 19.93 -36.04
C ARG A 102 -26.61 21.21 -35.24
N VAL A 103 -26.04 21.28 -34.03
CA VAL A 103 -26.22 22.44 -33.14
C VAL A 103 -25.53 23.68 -33.71
N ARG A 104 -24.32 23.52 -34.26
CA ARG A 104 -23.61 24.59 -34.96
C ARG A 104 -24.43 25.15 -36.13
N GLY A 105 -25.06 24.30 -36.93
CA GLY A 105 -25.93 24.75 -38.02
C GLY A 105 -27.14 25.57 -37.53
N HIS A 106 -27.70 25.23 -36.37
CA HIS A 106 -28.77 26.02 -35.75
C HIS A 106 -28.25 27.38 -35.24
N PHE A 107 -27.07 27.40 -34.62
CA PHE A 107 -26.42 28.63 -34.16
C PHE A 107 -26.04 29.56 -35.31
N ASP A 108 -25.40 29.04 -36.36
CA ASP A 108 -25.02 29.81 -37.54
C ASP A 108 -26.26 30.44 -38.21
N LYS A 109 -27.38 29.70 -38.29
CA LYS A 109 -28.66 30.24 -38.76
C LYS A 109 -29.19 31.35 -37.84
N ALA A 110 -29.16 31.18 -36.52
CA ALA A 110 -29.62 32.20 -35.58
C ALA A 110 -28.74 33.47 -35.62
N ARG A 111 -27.44 33.30 -35.86
CA ARG A 111 -26.49 34.39 -36.09
C ARG A 111 -26.81 35.16 -37.37
N GLU A 112 -27.09 34.48 -38.49
CA GLU A 112 -27.51 35.14 -39.74
C GLU A 112 -28.81 35.95 -39.55
N GLU A 113 -29.79 35.42 -38.80
CA GLU A 113 -31.02 36.17 -38.50
C GLU A 113 -30.76 37.39 -37.59
N LEU A 114 -29.74 37.34 -36.73
CA LEU A 114 -29.33 38.46 -35.89
C LEU A 114 -28.67 39.57 -36.73
N GLU A 115 -27.83 39.20 -37.70
CA GLU A 115 -27.17 40.13 -38.63
C GLU A 115 -28.16 40.85 -39.57
N ARG A 116 -29.35 40.28 -39.77
CA ARG A 116 -30.45 40.90 -40.55
C ARG A 116 -31.30 41.89 -39.76
N ILE A 117 -31.08 42.05 -38.45
CA ILE A 117 -31.87 42.97 -37.62
C ILE A 117 -31.42 44.40 -37.90
N ASP A 118 -32.36 45.23 -38.35
CA ASP A 118 -32.12 46.67 -38.52
C ASP A 118 -31.98 47.37 -37.15
N GLU A 119 -31.03 48.31 -37.06
CA GLU A 119 -30.80 49.12 -35.84
C GLU A 119 -32.08 49.84 -35.38
N VAL A 120 -32.94 50.22 -36.32
CA VAL A 120 -34.23 50.88 -36.06
C VAL A 120 -35.16 49.98 -35.25
N ASP A 121 -35.21 48.69 -35.58
CA ASP A 121 -36.09 47.73 -34.90
C ASP A 121 -35.57 47.35 -33.52
N LEU A 122 -34.24 47.28 -33.33
CA LEU A 122 -33.65 47.15 -32.00
C LEU A 122 -33.95 48.37 -31.12
N ARG A 123 -33.86 49.59 -31.69
CA ARG A 123 -34.16 50.83 -30.96
C ARG A 123 -35.62 50.93 -30.54
N LYS A 124 -36.56 50.36 -31.31
CA LYS A 124 -37.98 50.29 -30.91
C LYS A 124 -38.18 49.48 -29.63
N VAL A 125 -37.37 48.44 -29.40
CA VAL A 125 -37.42 47.63 -28.17
C VAL A 125 -36.69 48.34 -27.02
N THR A 126 -35.49 48.90 -27.28
CA THR A 126 -34.65 49.50 -26.23
C THR A 126 -35.05 50.94 -25.84
N ALA A 127 -35.91 51.62 -26.61
CA ALA A 127 -36.41 52.95 -26.27
C ALA A 127 -37.65 52.94 -25.34
N GLN A 128 -38.22 51.76 -25.05
CA GLN A 128 -39.40 51.65 -24.19
C GLN A 128 -39.06 52.05 -22.75
N ALA A 129 -39.87 52.95 -22.17
CA ALA A 129 -39.75 53.36 -20.78
C ALA A 129 -40.18 52.24 -19.81
N ALA A 130 -41.14 51.41 -20.23
CA ALA A 130 -41.59 50.22 -19.52
C ALA A 130 -41.51 49.02 -20.48
N PRO A 131 -40.38 48.30 -20.53
CA PRO A 131 -40.19 47.17 -21.44
C PRO A 131 -40.99 45.95 -20.98
N SER A 132 -41.26 45.05 -21.93
CA SER A 132 -41.81 43.73 -21.62
C SER A 132 -40.84 42.93 -20.75
N PRO A 133 -41.33 42.21 -19.71
CA PRO A 133 -40.50 41.33 -18.89
C PRO A 133 -39.75 40.26 -19.71
N VAL A 134 -40.32 39.84 -20.85
CA VAL A 134 -39.71 38.88 -21.77
C VAL A 134 -38.53 39.51 -22.50
N ALA A 135 -38.70 40.72 -23.02
CA ALA A 135 -37.63 41.46 -23.70
C ALA A 135 -36.45 41.73 -22.76
N VAL A 136 -36.71 42.16 -21.51
CA VAL A 136 -35.66 42.41 -20.51
C VAL A 136 -34.87 41.14 -20.22
N ALA A 137 -35.55 40.03 -19.94
CA ALA A 137 -34.88 38.77 -19.60
C ALA A 137 -34.05 38.21 -20.76
N VAL A 138 -34.56 38.28 -22.00
CA VAL A 138 -33.83 37.82 -23.20
C VAL A 138 -32.61 38.69 -23.48
N LEU A 139 -32.74 40.02 -23.40
CA LEU A 139 -31.60 40.94 -23.61
C LEU A 139 -30.51 40.78 -22.55
N LYS A 140 -30.90 40.57 -21.28
CA LYS A 140 -29.97 40.21 -20.20
C LYS A 140 -29.25 38.89 -20.49
N ALA A 141 -29.99 37.85 -20.88
CA ALA A 141 -29.42 36.54 -21.18
C ALA A 141 -28.46 36.57 -22.38
N VAL A 142 -28.81 37.27 -23.45
CA VAL A 142 -27.92 37.46 -24.62
C VAL A 142 -26.63 38.17 -24.21
N TRP A 143 -26.73 39.22 -23.39
CA TRP A 143 -25.56 39.95 -22.92
C TRP A 143 -24.66 39.11 -22.01
N ALA A 144 -25.28 38.41 -21.07
CA ALA A 144 -24.60 37.48 -20.16
C ALA A 144 -23.81 36.41 -20.92
N VAL A 145 -24.40 35.85 -21.99
CA VAL A 145 -23.74 34.87 -22.85
C VAL A 145 -22.65 35.51 -23.71
N ALA A 146 -22.92 36.66 -24.34
CA ALA A 146 -21.97 37.32 -25.22
C ALA A 146 -20.71 37.82 -24.49
N LYS A 147 -20.84 38.37 -23.28
CA LYS A 147 -19.70 38.87 -22.49
C LYS A 147 -19.18 37.86 -21.46
N CYS A 148 -19.83 36.70 -21.34
CA CYS A 148 -19.57 35.71 -20.28
C CYS A 148 -19.66 36.31 -18.87
N ASP A 149 -20.68 37.14 -18.66
CA ASP A 149 -20.95 37.82 -17.39
C ASP A 149 -22.24 37.27 -16.76
N PRO A 150 -22.15 36.32 -15.81
CA PRO A 150 -23.33 35.75 -15.17
C PRO A 150 -24.07 36.76 -14.28
N THR A 151 -23.39 37.83 -13.83
CA THR A 151 -24.01 38.87 -13.00
C THR A 151 -25.04 39.68 -13.78
N ALA A 152 -24.93 39.71 -15.12
CA ALA A 152 -25.85 40.45 -15.98
C ALA A 152 -27.30 39.94 -15.93
N VAL A 153 -27.51 38.66 -15.63
CA VAL A 153 -28.87 38.10 -15.51
C VAL A 153 -29.55 38.59 -14.22
N GLU A 154 -28.82 38.63 -13.11
CA GLU A 154 -29.36 38.92 -11.78
C GLU A 154 -29.35 40.42 -11.45
N PHE A 155 -28.28 41.14 -11.77
CA PHE A 155 -28.00 42.47 -11.21
C PHE A 155 -28.18 43.64 -12.17
N TYR A 156 -28.24 43.42 -13.49
CA TYR A 156 -28.42 44.54 -14.42
C TYR A 156 -29.82 45.10 -14.30
N GLU A 157 -29.97 46.40 -14.16
CA GLU A 157 -31.25 47.06 -14.26
C GLU A 157 -31.57 47.37 -15.73
N TRP A 158 -32.82 47.74 -16.02
CA TRP A 158 -33.21 48.07 -17.40
C TRP A 158 -32.37 49.21 -17.99
N ALA A 159 -31.95 50.17 -17.16
CA ALA A 159 -31.07 51.27 -17.57
C ALA A 159 -29.70 50.76 -18.07
N ASP A 160 -29.14 49.73 -17.42
CA ASP A 160 -27.86 49.13 -17.80
C ASP A 160 -27.99 48.38 -19.13
N VAL A 161 -29.05 47.59 -19.28
CA VAL A 161 -29.36 46.91 -20.55
C VAL A 161 -29.54 47.93 -21.69
N GLN A 162 -30.23 49.04 -21.45
CA GLN A 162 -30.38 50.10 -22.45
C GLN A 162 -29.05 50.75 -22.83
N LEU A 163 -28.16 50.98 -21.87
CA LEU A 163 -26.85 51.58 -22.11
C LEU A 163 -26.02 50.70 -23.07
N GLU A 164 -26.04 49.39 -22.83
CA GLU A 164 -25.25 48.43 -23.61
C GLU A 164 -25.78 48.26 -25.03
N TYR A 165 -27.10 48.08 -25.20
CA TYR A 165 -27.69 47.83 -26.52
C TYR A 165 -27.89 49.11 -27.37
N ARG A 166 -27.74 50.32 -26.79
CA ARG A 166 -27.76 51.57 -27.57
C ARG A 166 -26.43 51.89 -28.26
N ARG A 167 -25.36 51.15 -27.95
CA ARG A 167 -24.09 51.26 -28.66
C ARG A 167 -24.29 50.82 -30.11
N ARG A 168 -23.83 51.62 -31.08
CA ARG A 168 -23.99 51.33 -32.52
C ARG A 168 -23.41 49.98 -32.96
N ALA A 169 -22.40 49.50 -32.25
CA ALA A 169 -21.75 48.22 -32.54
C ALA A 169 -22.31 47.03 -31.74
N ALA A 170 -23.33 47.20 -30.90
CA ALA A 170 -23.75 46.17 -29.94
C ALA A 170 -24.19 44.86 -30.61
N LEU A 171 -25.09 44.92 -31.62
CA LEU A 171 -25.52 43.71 -32.34
C LEU A 171 -24.40 43.07 -33.14
N ASP A 172 -23.55 43.90 -33.76
CA ASP A 172 -22.38 43.44 -34.51
C ASP A 172 -21.37 42.72 -33.60
N GLU A 173 -21.13 43.24 -32.39
CA GLU A 173 -20.29 42.62 -31.36
C GLU A 173 -20.88 41.27 -30.89
N ILE A 174 -22.20 41.19 -30.74
CA ILE A 174 -22.89 39.96 -30.33
C ILE A 174 -22.85 38.92 -31.47
N ALA A 175 -23.17 39.34 -32.70
CA ALA A 175 -23.18 38.45 -33.86
C ALA A 175 -21.78 37.89 -34.17
N LYS A 176 -20.74 38.71 -34.09
CA LYS A 176 -19.35 38.33 -34.38
C LYS A 176 -18.65 37.65 -33.22
N MET A 177 -19.30 37.52 -32.07
CA MET A 177 -18.72 36.91 -30.87
C MET A 177 -18.32 35.45 -31.13
N ASP A 178 -17.11 35.08 -30.70
CA ASP A 178 -16.71 33.69 -30.59
C ASP A 178 -17.25 33.11 -29.28
N VAL A 179 -18.41 32.47 -29.38
CA VAL A 179 -19.12 31.85 -28.26
C VAL A 179 -18.34 30.69 -27.63
N LEU A 180 -17.33 30.11 -28.31
CA LEU A 180 -16.50 29.04 -27.76
C LEU A 180 -15.22 29.55 -27.10
N ALA A 181 -14.82 30.81 -27.32
CA ALA A 181 -13.62 31.38 -26.72
C ALA A 181 -13.70 31.42 -25.18
N LYS A 182 -14.89 31.66 -24.63
CA LYS A 182 -15.20 31.59 -23.20
C LYS A 182 -16.55 30.90 -23.01
N LEU A 183 -16.55 29.83 -22.22
CA LEU A 183 -17.77 29.08 -21.91
C LEU A 183 -18.52 29.74 -20.75
N TYR A 184 -19.84 29.87 -20.89
CA TYR A 184 -20.66 30.43 -19.83
C TYR A 184 -20.78 29.42 -18.65
N PRO A 185 -20.50 29.81 -17.39
CA PRO A 185 -20.39 28.86 -16.26
C PRO A 185 -21.66 28.07 -15.92
N SER A 186 -22.84 28.65 -16.16
CA SER A 186 -24.15 28.04 -15.85
C SER A 186 -25.04 27.89 -17.09
N ALA A 187 -24.43 27.45 -18.20
CA ALA A 187 -25.08 27.37 -19.50
C ALA A 187 -26.36 26.53 -19.49
N GLU A 188 -26.35 25.39 -18.80
CA GLU A 188 -27.49 24.48 -18.73
C GLU A 188 -28.68 25.08 -17.98
N SER A 189 -28.42 25.75 -16.85
CA SER A 189 -29.45 26.40 -16.05
C SER A 189 -30.11 27.54 -16.81
N LEU A 190 -29.30 28.40 -17.46
CA LEU A 190 -29.80 29.50 -18.27
C LEU A 190 -30.57 28.99 -19.49
N GLN A 191 -30.07 27.97 -20.19
CA GLN A 191 -30.76 27.35 -21.33
C GLN A 191 -32.11 26.74 -20.91
N GLN A 192 -32.14 25.97 -19.82
CA GLN A 192 -33.39 25.40 -19.30
C GLN A 192 -34.40 26.50 -18.94
N SER A 193 -33.95 27.61 -18.34
CA SER A 193 -34.82 28.74 -18.01
C SER A 193 -35.43 29.40 -19.26
N LEU A 194 -34.67 29.50 -20.35
CA LEU A 194 -35.09 30.12 -21.61
C LEU A 194 -35.96 29.18 -22.48
N GLU A 195 -35.79 27.86 -22.36
CA GLU A 195 -36.55 26.88 -23.14
C GLU A 195 -37.84 26.44 -22.43
N HIS A 196 -37.77 26.14 -21.13
CA HIS A 196 -38.84 25.51 -20.35
C HIS A 196 -39.63 26.52 -19.51
N GLY A 197 -39.15 27.76 -19.37
CA GLY A 197 -39.88 28.84 -18.71
C GLY A 197 -41.17 29.18 -19.46
N PRO A 198 -42.36 29.10 -18.83
CA PRO A 198 -43.64 29.39 -19.50
C PRO A 198 -43.75 30.85 -19.98
N LYS A 199 -42.94 31.75 -19.41
CA LYS A 199 -42.89 33.18 -19.73
C LYS A 199 -41.73 33.57 -20.65
N LEU A 200 -40.72 32.72 -20.83
CA LEU A 200 -39.45 33.08 -21.51
C LEU A 200 -39.15 32.22 -22.74
N ASN A 201 -40.02 31.27 -23.08
CA ASN A 201 -39.86 30.42 -24.25
C ASN A 201 -39.91 31.21 -25.58
N TYR A 202 -39.44 30.57 -26.65
CA TYR A 202 -39.40 31.17 -27.99
C TYR A 202 -40.76 31.72 -28.46
N LYS A 203 -41.87 31.05 -28.10
CA LYS A 203 -43.22 31.51 -28.48
C LYS A 203 -43.60 32.81 -27.77
N ALA A 204 -43.18 32.99 -26.52
CA ALA A 204 -43.37 34.23 -25.77
C ALA A 204 -42.53 35.36 -26.38
N ALA A 205 -41.26 35.09 -26.71
CA ALA A 205 -40.38 36.04 -27.39
C ALA A 205 -40.92 36.47 -28.77
N ALA A 206 -41.43 35.51 -29.57
CA ALA A 206 -42.03 35.77 -30.88
C ALA A 206 -43.33 36.58 -30.82
N ARG A 207 -44.10 36.46 -29.73
CA ARG A 207 -45.31 37.28 -29.51
C ARG A 207 -44.98 38.72 -29.09
N ASP A 208 -43.80 38.93 -28.52
CA ASP A 208 -43.34 40.24 -28.05
C ASP A 208 -42.80 41.08 -29.21
N SER A 209 -41.78 40.57 -29.92
CA SER A 209 -41.16 41.25 -31.05
C SER A 209 -40.32 40.27 -31.89
N PRO A 210 -40.25 40.44 -33.23
CA PRO A 210 -39.36 39.65 -34.07
C PRO A 210 -37.88 39.79 -33.66
N VAL A 211 -37.46 40.96 -33.18
CA VAL A 211 -36.10 41.22 -32.70
C VAL A 211 -35.79 40.39 -31.45
N VAL A 212 -36.73 40.35 -30.50
CA VAL A 212 -36.61 39.58 -29.26
C VAL A 212 -36.61 38.08 -29.56
N ALA A 213 -37.35 37.63 -30.58
CA ALA A 213 -37.35 36.24 -31.05
C ALA A 213 -36.00 35.81 -31.64
N SER A 214 -35.38 36.63 -32.49
CA SER A 214 -34.06 36.36 -33.07
C SER A 214 -32.97 36.35 -31.99
N LEU A 215 -33.02 37.29 -31.04
CA LEU A 215 -32.12 37.34 -29.88
C LEU A 215 -32.28 36.12 -28.96
N HIS A 216 -33.51 35.67 -28.71
CA HIS A 216 -33.80 34.45 -27.94
C HIS A 216 -33.25 33.20 -28.63
N ALA A 217 -33.48 33.08 -29.94
CA ALA A 217 -32.96 31.98 -30.76
C ALA A 217 -31.42 31.96 -30.75
N TRP A 218 -30.78 33.13 -30.83
CA TRP A 218 -29.32 33.24 -30.74
C TRP A 218 -28.80 32.76 -29.37
N ALA A 219 -29.35 33.26 -28.26
CA ALA A 219 -28.89 32.88 -26.92
C ALA A 219 -29.08 31.38 -26.63
N THR A 220 -30.23 30.82 -27.00
CA THR A 220 -30.53 29.39 -26.77
C THR A 220 -29.64 28.48 -27.61
N THR A 221 -29.44 28.79 -28.89
CA THR A 221 -28.55 28.00 -29.78
C THR A 221 -27.07 28.19 -29.45
N ALA A 222 -26.66 29.37 -28.98
CA ALA A 222 -25.30 29.64 -28.47
C ALA A 222 -24.99 28.80 -27.23
N LEU A 223 -25.90 28.77 -26.25
CA LEU A 223 -25.77 27.95 -25.05
C LEU A 223 -25.76 26.45 -25.38
N ALA A 224 -26.65 26.01 -26.28
CA ALA A 224 -26.66 24.63 -26.76
C ALA A 224 -25.35 24.25 -27.46
N TYR A 225 -24.75 25.17 -28.22
CA TYR A 225 -23.46 24.96 -28.89
C TYR A 225 -22.30 24.85 -27.89
N GLN A 226 -22.25 25.73 -26.89
CA GLN A 226 -21.30 25.64 -25.78
C GLN A 226 -21.43 24.30 -25.04
N GLN A 227 -22.66 23.86 -24.77
CA GLN A 227 -22.92 22.59 -24.09
C GLN A 227 -22.51 21.38 -24.95
N ALA A 228 -22.85 21.37 -26.24
CA ALA A 228 -22.44 20.30 -27.15
C ALA A 228 -20.91 20.20 -27.27
N TYR A 229 -20.22 21.35 -27.24
CA TYR A 229 -18.76 21.43 -27.27
C TYR A 229 -18.14 20.99 -25.93
N SER A 230 -18.69 21.40 -24.79
CA SER A 230 -18.18 21.00 -23.47
C SER A 230 -18.32 19.48 -23.25
N LEU A 231 -19.43 18.89 -23.69
CA LEU A 231 -19.66 17.44 -23.68
C LEU A 231 -18.72 16.68 -24.60
N LEU A 232 -18.25 17.29 -25.70
CA LEU A 232 -17.24 16.71 -26.58
C LEU A 232 -15.85 16.75 -25.93
N ALA A 233 -15.47 17.89 -25.37
CA ALA A 233 -14.17 18.10 -24.74
C ALA A 233 -13.96 17.17 -23.52
N HIS A 234 -15.02 16.87 -22.78
CA HIS A 234 -14.98 16.03 -21.57
C HIS A 234 -15.56 14.62 -21.79
N ASP A 235 -15.62 14.13 -23.04
CA ASP A 235 -16.18 12.81 -23.33
C ASP A 235 -15.26 11.68 -22.84
N LYS A 236 -15.54 11.15 -21.65
CA LYS A 236 -14.80 10.03 -21.05
C LYS A 236 -14.78 8.79 -21.93
N ARG A 237 -15.79 8.57 -22.79
CA ARG A 237 -15.86 7.40 -23.68
C ARG A 237 -14.76 7.42 -24.73
N ILE A 238 -14.36 8.61 -25.20
CA ILE A 238 -13.23 8.75 -26.15
C ILE A 238 -11.93 8.36 -25.45
N GLN A 239 -11.75 8.81 -24.21
CA GLN A 239 -10.57 8.48 -23.41
C GLN A 239 -10.49 6.96 -23.15
N GLU A 240 -11.59 6.35 -22.70
CA GLU A 240 -11.68 4.90 -22.48
C GLU A 240 -11.31 4.08 -23.74
N GLN A 241 -11.78 4.48 -24.93
CA GLN A 241 -11.42 3.78 -26.16
C GLN A 241 -9.95 4.02 -26.55
N ASN A 242 -9.39 5.22 -26.32
CA ASN A 242 -7.97 5.48 -26.55
C ASN A 242 -7.09 4.63 -25.61
N ASP A 243 -7.48 4.50 -24.35
CA ASP A 243 -6.80 3.66 -23.36
C ASP A 243 -6.87 2.18 -23.75
N ALA A 244 -8.04 1.71 -24.20
CA ALA A 244 -8.19 0.35 -24.73
C ALA A 244 -7.31 0.09 -25.97
N ILE A 245 -7.20 1.06 -26.89
CA ILE A 245 -6.31 1.00 -28.04
C ILE A 245 -4.84 0.93 -27.58
N ALA A 246 -4.45 1.78 -26.63
CA ALA A 246 -3.09 1.80 -26.09
C ALA A 246 -2.73 0.46 -25.40
N ALA A 247 -3.65 -0.06 -24.58
CA ALA A 247 -3.51 -1.34 -23.90
C ALA A 247 -3.38 -2.51 -24.90
N ALA A 248 -4.22 -2.56 -25.94
CA ALA A 248 -4.12 -3.59 -26.98
C ALA A 248 -2.79 -3.51 -27.76
N ILE A 249 -2.31 -2.30 -28.07
CA ILE A 249 -0.99 -2.11 -28.72
C ILE A 249 0.15 -2.56 -27.82
N ALA A 250 0.10 -2.22 -26.53
CA ALA A 250 1.07 -2.67 -25.54
C ALA A 250 1.08 -4.19 -25.42
N GLY A 251 -0.11 -4.82 -25.32
CA GLY A 251 -0.29 -6.27 -25.30
C GLY A 251 0.29 -6.94 -26.55
N MET A 252 0.01 -6.43 -27.75
CA MET A 252 0.60 -6.95 -28.98
C MET A 252 2.13 -6.84 -29.01
N LYS A 253 2.70 -5.71 -28.54
CA LYS A 253 4.16 -5.54 -28.47
C LYS A 253 4.79 -6.54 -27.49
N ALA A 254 4.15 -6.75 -26.34
CA ALA A 254 4.59 -7.74 -25.35
C ALA A 254 4.56 -9.17 -25.91
N CYS A 255 3.45 -9.59 -26.55
CA CYS A 255 3.36 -10.89 -27.21
C CYS A 255 4.44 -11.06 -28.29
N ARG A 256 4.67 -10.05 -29.14
CA ARG A 256 5.73 -10.11 -30.17
C ARG A 256 7.13 -10.27 -29.56
N ALA A 257 7.43 -9.53 -28.49
CA ALA A 257 8.71 -9.63 -27.80
C ALA A 257 8.90 -11.02 -27.17
N LYS A 258 7.85 -11.58 -26.57
CA LYS A 258 7.89 -12.93 -26.00
C LYS A 258 8.04 -14.01 -27.08
N ILE A 259 7.28 -13.93 -28.18
CA ILE A 259 7.42 -14.84 -29.32
C ILE A 259 8.82 -14.79 -29.91
N ALA A 260 9.44 -13.61 -30.02
CA ALA A 260 10.81 -13.47 -30.51
C ALA A 260 11.81 -14.26 -29.65
N LYS A 261 11.72 -14.12 -28.32
CA LYS A 261 12.57 -14.88 -27.37
C LYS A 261 12.31 -16.38 -27.42
N LEU A 262 11.03 -16.80 -27.48
CA LEU A 262 10.69 -18.23 -27.60
C LEU A 262 11.22 -18.84 -28.91
N LYS A 263 11.23 -18.08 -30.00
CA LYS A 263 11.80 -18.51 -31.29
C LYS A 263 13.33 -18.55 -31.27
N GLU A 264 13.97 -17.60 -30.58
CA GLU A 264 15.42 -17.60 -30.35
C GLU A 264 15.85 -18.89 -29.64
N GLU A 265 15.15 -19.26 -28.56
CA GLU A 265 15.36 -20.53 -27.84
C GLU A 265 15.05 -21.78 -28.66
N LEU A 266 14.09 -21.71 -29.58
CA LEU A 266 13.81 -22.83 -30.48
C LEU A 266 14.94 -23.02 -31.51
N SER A 267 15.66 -21.94 -31.84
CA SER A 267 16.71 -21.91 -32.86
C SER A 267 18.11 -22.20 -32.32
N SER A 268 18.33 -22.12 -31.00
CA SER A 268 19.59 -22.46 -30.35
C SER A 268 19.80 -23.99 -30.31
N ASN A 269 20.23 -24.54 -31.45
CA ASN A 269 20.56 -25.95 -31.57
C ASN A 269 21.84 -26.29 -30.78
N GLY A 270 21.67 -27.01 -29.67
CA GLY A 270 22.65 -27.97 -29.17
C GLY A 270 23.73 -27.43 -28.22
N THR A 271 23.65 -27.84 -26.96
CA THR A 271 24.69 -28.51 -26.17
C THR A 271 24.18 -28.61 -24.73
N THR A 272 24.63 -29.64 -24.02
CA THR A 272 24.20 -30.15 -22.70
C THR A 272 24.33 -29.17 -21.51
N THR A 273 24.45 -27.88 -21.76
CA THR A 273 24.30 -26.80 -20.78
C THR A 273 23.36 -25.75 -21.39
N LEU A 274 22.09 -25.83 -20.99
CA LEU A 274 20.96 -25.03 -21.46
C LEU A 274 21.29 -23.56 -21.73
N PRO A 275 20.72 -22.95 -22.79
CA PRO A 275 20.54 -21.50 -22.78
C PRO A 275 19.59 -21.17 -21.63
N GLU A 276 20.07 -20.47 -20.61
CA GLU A 276 19.28 -20.04 -19.43
C GLU A 276 18.16 -19.01 -19.78
N GLN A 277 17.65 -18.91 -21.02
CA GLN A 277 16.75 -17.81 -21.38
C GLN A 277 15.28 -18.07 -21.04
N VAL A 278 14.84 -19.30 -20.79
CA VAL A 278 13.42 -19.63 -20.56
C VAL A 278 13.26 -20.76 -19.54
N THR A 279 12.32 -20.63 -18.62
CA THR A 279 11.95 -21.67 -17.63
C THR A 279 10.56 -22.22 -17.91
N SER A 280 10.43 -23.54 -18.00
CA SER A 280 9.16 -24.22 -18.18
C SER A 280 8.66 -24.83 -16.87
N PHE A 281 7.35 -24.80 -16.68
CA PHE A 281 6.65 -25.30 -15.50
C PHE A 281 5.63 -26.35 -15.94
N THR A 282 5.53 -27.43 -15.18
CA THR A 282 4.57 -28.51 -15.37
C THR A 282 3.69 -28.65 -14.14
N ARG A 283 2.39 -28.83 -14.35
CA ARG A 283 1.43 -28.95 -13.26
C ARG A 283 1.64 -30.26 -12.52
N THR A 284 1.85 -30.20 -11.22
CA THR A 284 2.05 -31.40 -10.38
C THR A 284 0.71 -31.85 -9.78
N SER A 285 0.70 -33.03 -9.16
CA SER A 285 -0.44 -33.52 -8.37
C SER A 285 -0.51 -32.92 -6.96
N VAL A 286 0.46 -32.10 -6.57
CA VAL A 286 0.58 -31.55 -5.21
C VAL A 286 -0.41 -30.40 -5.01
N LEU A 287 -1.20 -30.48 -3.95
CA LEU A 287 -2.09 -29.42 -3.49
C LEU A 287 -1.49 -28.76 -2.25
N VAL A 288 -1.43 -27.44 -2.24
CA VAL A 288 -0.86 -26.64 -1.15
C VAL A 288 -1.88 -25.57 -0.76
N THR A 289 -2.16 -25.47 0.54
CA THR A 289 -2.96 -24.38 1.09
C THR A 289 -2.05 -23.20 1.40
N ILE A 290 -2.36 -22.05 0.81
CA ILE A 290 -1.57 -20.81 0.98
C ILE A 290 -2.46 -19.69 1.50
N PRO A 291 -1.93 -18.74 2.29
CA PRO A 291 -2.66 -17.53 2.63
C PRO A 291 -2.80 -16.65 1.38
N LEU A 292 -3.90 -15.90 1.26
CA LEU A 292 -4.11 -14.97 0.13
C LEU A 292 -2.99 -13.91 0.04
N SER A 293 -2.37 -13.57 1.15
CA SER A 293 -1.22 -12.66 1.23
C SER A 293 0.07 -13.22 0.63
N ALA A 294 0.18 -14.54 0.41
CA ALA A 294 1.32 -15.17 -0.25
C ALA A 294 1.24 -15.10 -1.78
N VAL A 295 0.07 -14.75 -2.34
CA VAL A 295 -0.10 -14.58 -3.78
C VAL A 295 0.57 -13.29 -4.23
N ILE A 296 1.52 -13.42 -5.15
CA ILE A 296 2.27 -12.29 -5.72
C ILE A 296 1.46 -11.65 -6.84
N SER A 297 1.12 -12.44 -7.86
CA SER A 297 0.42 -11.96 -9.05
C SER A 297 -0.24 -13.10 -9.81
N PRO A 298 -1.35 -12.84 -10.53
CA PRO A 298 -1.90 -13.81 -11.46
C PRO A 298 -1.09 -13.85 -12.76
N VAL A 299 -0.90 -15.05 -13.30
CA VAL A 299 -0.29 -15.28 -14.60
C VAL A 299 -1.39 -15.57 -15.62
N SER A 300 -1.32 -14.91 -16.77
CA SER A 300 -2.28 -15.10 -17.87
C SER A 300 -2.03 -16.41 -18.60
N VAL A 301 -2.40 -17.53 -17.96
CA VAL A 301 -2.35 -18.89 -18.52
C VAL A 301 -3.77 -19.47 -18.50
N ASP A 302 -4.17 -20.14 -19.57
CA ASP A 302 -5.46 -20.83 -19.57
C ASP A 302 -5.44 -21.98 -18.54
N SER A 303 -6.43 -22.00 -17.65
CA SER A 303 -6.71 -23.03 -16.64
C SER A 303 -6.64 -24.49 -17.15
N ARG A 304 -6.86 -24.70 -18.45
CA ARG A 304 -6.83 -26.02 -19.11
C ARG A 304 -5.43 -26.52 -19.42
N MET A 305 -4.46 -25.61 -19.47
CA MET A 305 -3.07 -25.96 -19.77
C MET A 305 -2.42 -26.68 -18.60
N LYS A 306 -1.63 -27.71 -18.92
CA LYS A 306 -0.85 -28.47 -17.94
C LYS A 306 0.60 -27.99 -17.84
N GLU A 307 1.04 -27.13 -18.75
CA GLU A 307 2.43 -26.67 -18.84
C GLU A 307 2.46 -25.21 -19.31
N CYS A 308 3.41 -24.45 -18.77
CA CYS A 308 3.55 -23.00 -18.93
C CYS A 308 5.03 -22.68 -19.12
N VAL A 309 5.30 -21.62 -19.86
CA VAL A 309 6.66 -21.17 -20.13
C VAL A 309 6.78 -19.69 -19.78
N LEU A 310 7.78 -19.36 -18.98
CA LEU A 310 8.16 -18.00 -18.64
C LEU A 310 9.56 -17.69 -19.16
N THR A 311 9.73 -16.51 -19.74
CA THR A 311 11.04 -16.00 -20.16
C THR A 311 11.89 -15.59 -18.95
N LYS A 312 13.22 -15.61 -19.07
CA LYS A 312 14.16 -15.22 -18.00
C LYS A 312 13.87 -13.82 -17.45
N ASP A 313 13.42 -12.91 -18.31
CA ASP A 313 13.05 -11.56 -17.87
C ASP A 313 11.76 -11.56 -17.04
N GLU A 314 10.76 -12.38 -17.39
CA GLU A 314 9.55 -12.55 -16.57
C GLU A 314 9.90 -13.18 -15.22
N VAL A 315 10.71 -14.24 -15.21
CA VAL A 315 11.21 -14.90 -14.00
C VAL A 315 11.96 -13.92 -13.08
N LYS A 316 12.77 -13.02 -13.63
CA LYS A 316 13.50 -11.99 -12.87
C LYS A 316 12.61 -10.84 -12.40
N ARG A 317 11.56 -10.50 -13.16
CA ARG A 317 10.62 -9.41 -12.81
C ARG A 317 9.71 -9.79 -11.65
N ILE A 318 9.20 -11.02 -11.63
CA ILE A 318 8.30 -11.52 -10.58
C ILE A 318 8.76 -11.17 -9.14
N PRO A 319 10.00 -11.48 -8.70
CA PRO A 319 10.44 -11.15 -7.34
C PRO A 319 10.70 -9.65 -7.14
N VAL A 320 10.98 -8.88 -8.20
CA VAL A 320 11.13 -7.42 -8.13
C VAL A 320 9.76 -6.77 -7.97
N ASP A 321 8.79 -7.16 -8.79
CA ASP A 321 7.41 -6.68 -8.73
C ASP A 321 6.78 -7.02 -7.36
N ALA A 322 7.01 -8.24 -6.84
CA ALA A 322 6.60 -8.62 -5.50
C ALA A 322 7.15 -7.68 -4.42
N LYS A 323 8.42 -7.28 -4.52
CA LYS A 323 9.03 -6.33 -3.57
C LYS A 323 8.42 -4.92 -3.70
N ILE A 324 8.15 -4.46 -4.91
CA ILE A 324 7.52 -3.16 -5.17
C ILE A 324 6.10 -3.17 -4.58
N THR A 325 5.28 -4.18 -4.87
CA THR A 325 3.91 -4.26 -4.32
C THR A 325 3.90 -4.33 -2.80
N ARG A 326 4.82 -5.10 -2.19
CA ARG A 326 4.96 -5.14 -0.72
C ARG A 326 5.36 -3.77 -0.15
N TYR A 327 6.24 -3.05 -0.83
CA TYR A 327 6.63 -1.70 -0.42
C TYR A 327 5.45 -0.72 -0.51
N GLU A 328 4.72 -0.73 -1.62
CA GLU A 328 3.52 0.10 -1.81
C GLU A 328 2.44 -0.21 -0.77
N GLN A 329 2.17 -1.49 -0.50
CA GLN A 329 1.23 -1.90 0.54
C GLN A 329 1.68 -1.43 1.92
N LYS A 330 2.97 -1.57 2.25
CA LYS A 330 3.55 -1.06 3.50
C LYS A 330 3.40 0.46 3.61
N GLN A 331 3.63 1.19 2.52
CA GLN A 331 3.50 2.64 2.48
C GLN A 331 2.04 3.07 2.65
N LYS A 332 1.08 2.43 1.97
CA LYS A 332 -0.36 2.67 2.15
C LYS A 332 -0.80 2.42 3.59
N LEU A 333 -0.30 1.36 4.20
CA LEU A 333 -0.60 1.02 5.60
C LEU A 333 -0.04 2.07 6.56
N ALA A 334 1.17 2.59 6.29
CA ALA A 334 1.75 3.69 7.06
C ALA A 334 0.96 5.01 6.92
N ILE A 335 0.56 5.38 5.70
CA ILE A 335 -0.27 6.59 5.45
C ILE A 335 -1.62 6.46 6.16
N THR A 336 -2.25 5.29 6.04
CA THR A 336 -3.53 5.01 6.69
C THR A 336 -3.41 5.10 8.21
N ALA A 337 -2.35 4.53 8.79
CA ALA A 337 -2.08 4.63 10.23
C ALA A 337 -1.87 6.08 10.67
N SER A 338 -1.15 6.90 9.90
CA SER A 338 -0.98 8.34 10.16
C SER A 338 -2.32 9.06 10.17
N HIS A 339 -3.16 8.84 9.15
CA HIS A 339 -4.47 9.48 9.06
C HIS A 339 -5.40 9.11 10.23
N PHE A 340 -5.35 7.85 10.69
CA PHE A 340 -6.09 7.45 11.90
C PHE A 340 -5.57 8.15 13.16
N LEU A 341 -4.25 8.33 13.29
CA LEU A 341 -3.66 9.09 14.40
C LEU A 341 -4.08 10.56 14.36
N ASP A 342 -4.12 11.19 13.19
CA ASP A 342 -4.55 12.58 13.03
C ASP A 342 -6.03 12.77 13.39
N GLN A 343 -6.89 11.86 12.93
CA GLN A 343 -8.32 11.85 13.29
C GLN A 343 -8.53 11.66 14.80
N TYR A 344 -7.75 10.78 15.41
CA TYR A 344 -7.78 10.54 16.85
C TYR A 344 -7.35 11.78 17.64
N ALA A 345 -6.26 12.45 17.22
CA ALA A 345 -5.80 13.70 17.83
C ALA A 345 -6.84 14.82 17.71
N ALA A 346 -7.43 15.01 16.53
CA ALA A 346 -8.47 16.02 16.30
C ALA A 346 -9.71 15.78 17.18
N ALA A 347 -10.15 14.53 17.31
CA ALA A 347 -11.27 14.17 18.18
C ALA A 347 -10.99 14.51 19.66
N ILE A 348 -9.77 14.25 20.14
CA ILE A 348 -9.35 14.60 21.50
C ILE A 348 -9.34 16.12 21.70
N SER A 349 -8.73 16.88 20.79
CA SER A 349 -8.68 18.35 20.91
C SER A 349 -10.06 18.98 20.92
N THR A 350 -10.98 18.48 20.08
CA THR A 350 -12.37 18.96 20.04
C THR A 350 -13.09 18.67 21.35
N ARG A 351 -12.83 17.51 21.97
CA ARG A 351 -13.40 17.15 23.27
C ARG A 351 -12.93 18.09 24.38
N ILE A 352 -11.63 18.41 24.40
CA ILE A 352 -11.05 19.35 25.38
C ILE A 352 -11.69 20.74 25.22
N TYR A 353 -11.81 21.23 23.99
CA TYR A 353 -12.42 22.52 23.72
C TYR A 353 -13.89 22.58 24.16
N ALA A 354 -14.66 21.51 23.93
CA ALA A 354 -16.04 21.41 24.39
C ALA A 354 -16.14 21.49 25.92
N THR A 355 -15.26 20.79 26.65
CA THR A 355 -15.24 20.85 28.12
C THR A 355 -14.89 22.25 28.64
N GLU A 356 -13.96 22.96 27.99
CA GLU A 356 -13.63 24.35 28.36
C GLU A 356 -14.81 25.31 28.12
N LEU A 357 -15.57 25.12 27.04
CA LEU A 357 -16.77 25.90 26.76
C LEU A 357 -17.85 25.68 27.82
N GLU A 358 -18.08 24.42 28.22
CA GLU A 358 -19.03 24.08 29.29
C GLU A 358 -18.65 24.75 30.63
N GLU A 359 -17.37 24.73 30.99
CA GLU A 359 -16.87 25.40 32.19
C GLU A 359 -17.06 26.93 32.14
N ARG A 360 -16.81 27.55 30.99
CA ARG A 360 -17.00 29.00 30.80
C ARG A 360 -18.46 29.40 30.89
N LEU A 361 -19.36 28.63 30.27
CA LEU A 361 -20.80 28.88 30.35
C LEU A 361 -21.30 28.74 31.79
N PHE A 362 -20.84 27.71 32.51
CA PHE A 362 -21.15 27.54 33.93
C PHE A 362 -20.72 28.75 34.76
N LEU A 363 -19.50 29.27 34.54
CA LEU A 363 -18.99 30.43 35.25
C LEU A 363 -19.80 31.70 34.97
N ILE A 364 -20.16 31.95 33.70
CA ILE A 364 -20.97 33.10 33.30
C ILE A 364 -22.36 33.02 33.91
N GLN A 365 -23.01 31.85 33.85
CA GLN A 365 -24.31 31.64 34.45
C GLN A 365 -24.27 31.88 35.97
N HIS A 366 -23.24 31.39 36.65
CA HIS A 366 -23.07 31.61 38.09
C HIS A 366 -22.87 33.09 38.43
N TYR A 367 -22.09 33.82 37.63
CA TYR A 367 -21.87 35.26 37.82
C TYR A 367 -23.17 36.06 37.63
N LEU A 368 -23.93 35.80 36.57
CA LEU A 368 -25.20 36.46 36.29
C LEU A 368 -26.23 36.21 37.40
N VAL A 369 -26.35 34.95 37.85
CA VAL A 369 -27.26 34.60 38.96
C VAL A 369 -26.87 35.30 40.26
N SER A 370 -25.56 35.43 40.52
CA SER A 370 -25.07 36.17 41.70
C SER A 370 -25.38 37.66 41.60
N ALA A 371 -25.11 38.28 40.45
CA ALA A 371 -25.37 39.70 40.21
C ALA A 371 -26.88 40.04 40.28
N LEU A 372 -27.75 39.18 39.75
CA LEU A 372 -29.20 39.35 39.87
C LEU A 372 -29.67 39.24 41.33
N ARG A 373 -29.10 38.32 42.10
CA ARG A 373 -29.41 38.16 43.52
C ARG A 373 -28.98 39.40 44.33
N ASP A 374 -27.83 39.97 44.02
CA ASP A 374 -27.33 41.20 44.68
C ASP A 374 -28.20 42.40 44.31
N ALA A 375 -28.52 42.60 43.03
CA ALA A 375 -29.41 43.68 42.58
C ALA A 375 -30.83 43.57 43.18
N GLN A 376 -31.34 42.34 43.35
CA GLN A 376 -32.63 42.10 44.01
C GLN A 376 -32.56 42.43 45.51
N ALA A 377 -31.45 42.13 46.18
CA ALA A 377 -31.25 42.51 47.57
C ALA A 377 -31.21 44.04 47.73
N ASP A 378 -30.49 44.74 46.86
CA ASP A 378 -30.41 46.21 46.85
C ASP A 378 -31.77 46.86 46.58
N ALA A 379 -32.56 46.32 45.64
CA ALA A 379 -33.91 46.80 45.34
C ALA A 379 -34.88 46.60 46.52
N VAL A 380 -34.76 45.49 47.24
CA VAL A 380 -35.55 45.25 48.46
C VAL A 380 -35.17 46.25 49.55
N GLU A 381 -33.88 46.55 49.73
CA GLU A 381 -33.42 47.53 50.70
C GLU A 381 -33.89 48.96 50.34
N GLN A 382 -33.81 49.35 49.07
CA GLN A 382 -34.32 50.65 48.60
C GLN A 382 -35.83 50.78 48.79
N ASN A 383 -36.60 49.73 48.50
CA ASN A 383 -38.05 49.73 48.74
C ASN A 383 -38.41 49.84 50.22
N GLN A 384 -37.64 49.22 51.12
CA GLN A 384 -37.83 49.36 52.56
C GLN A 384 -37.53 50.79 53.03
N ARG A 385 -36.48 51.43 52.50
CA ARG A 385 -36.15 52.84 52.80
C ARG A 385 -37.23 53.79 52.27
N LEU A 386 -37.75 53.56 51.07
CA LEU A 386 -38.86 54.34 50.51
C LEU A 386 -40.13 54.18 51.34
N ALA A 387 -40.48 52.95 51.75
CA ALA A 387 -41.61 52.68 52.63
C ALA A 387 -41.50 53.42 53.97
N ALA A 388 -40.31 53.44 54.58
CA ALA A 388 -40.05 54.23 55.79
C ALA A 388 -40.25 55.73 55.55
N SER A 389 -39.71 56.28 54.46
CA SER A 389 -39.87 57.70 54.12
C SER A 389 -41.33 58.09 53.81
N LEU A 390 -42.11 57.20 53.20
CA LEU A 390 -43.55 57.40 52.97
C LEU A 390 -44.33 57.41 54.29
N GLN A 391 -44.01 56.50 55.21
CA GLN A 391 -44.63 56.47 56.54
C GLN A 391 -44.33 57.76 57.33
N GLU A 392 -43.11 58.29 57.23
CA GLU A 392 -42.75 59.59 57.80
C GLU A 392 -43.52 60.75 57.14
N LEU A 393 -43.66 60.74 55.82
CA LEU A 393 -44.42 61.76 55.08
C LEU A 393 -45.91 61.74 55.44
N GLU A 394 -46.50 60.56 55.60
CA GLU A 394 -47.88 60.38 56.07
C GLU A 394 -48.05 60.91 57.50
N ALA A 395 -47.12 60.63 58.40
CA ALA A 395 -47.11 61.22 59.74
C ALA A 395 -47.02 62.76 59.69
N PHE A 396 -46.26 63.31 58.75
CA PHE A 396 -46.15 64.76 58.55
C PHE A 396 -47.43 65.38 57.97
N ARG A 397 -48.11 64.67 57.05
CA ARG A 397 -49.41 65.08 56.49
C ARG A 397 -50.49 65.04 57.57
N GLN A 398 -50.50 64.01 58.42
CA GLN A 398 -51.43 63.90 59.54
C GLN A 398 -51.24 65.05 60.54
N LYS A 399 -49.99 65.36 60.94
CA LYS A 399 -49.68 66.52 61.80
C LYS A 399 -50.18 67.84 61.19
N ARG A 400 -50.02 68.05 59.88
CA ARG A 400 -50.56 69.25 59.20
C ARG A 400 -52.08 69.26 59.14
N HIS A 401 -52.71 68.12 58.93
CA HIS A 401 -54.17 68.01 58.93
C HIS A 401 -54.75 68.26 60.32
N ASP A 402 -54.11 67.74 61.37
CA ASP A 402 -54.48 67.99 62.77
C ASP A 402 -54.29 69.47 63.14
N ALA A 403 -53.20 70.11 62.69
CA ALA A 403 -52.98 71.55 62.85
C ALA A 403 -54.01 72.40 62.09
N LYS A 404 -54.45 71.97 60.90
CA LYS A 404 -55.51 72.65 60.12
C LYS A 404 -56.88 72.47 60.76
N LYS A 405 -57.17 71.30 61.32
CA LYS A 405 -58.40 71.00 62.06
C LYS A 405 -58.46 71.80 63.36
N ALA A 406 -57.33 71.96 64.06
CA ALA A 406 -57.20 72.85 65.23
C ALA A 406 -57.52 74.31 64.87
N ARG A 407 -57.03 74.80 63.72
CA ARG A 407 -57.36 76.15 63.21
C ARG A 407 -58.82 76.36 62.80
N ILE A 408 -59.55 75.32 62.43
CA ILE A 408 -61.00 75.39 62.10
C ILE A 408 -61.87 75.44 63.37
N THR A 409 -61.31 75.14 64.55
CA THR A 409 -62.06 75.06 65.82
C THR A 409 -61.94 76.34 66.68
N GLU A 410 -61.27 77.38 66.17
CA GLU A 410 -61.20 78.73 66.78
C GLU A 410 -61.92 79.74 65.88
N PRO A 411 -62.99 80.42 66.34
CA PRO A 411 -63.67 81.45 65.57
C PRO A 411 -63.12 82.83 65.95
N GLU A 412 -62.32 83.45 65.08
CA GLU A 412 -62.34 84.89 64.82
C GLU A 412 -61.37 85.29 63.69
N LEU A 413 -61.80 86.30 62.91
CA LEU A 413 -61.12 86.99 61.80
C LEU A 413 -61.22 86.35 60.42
N VAL A 414 -62.45 86.53 59.92
CA VAL A 414 -62.85 86.84 58.56
C VAL A 414 -62.28 88.21 58.12
N ASP A 415 -61.87 88.27 56.84
CA ASP A 415 -61.73 89.43 55.91
C ASP A 415 -60.37 90.08 55.55
N ALA A 416 -60.35 90.51 54.27
CA ALA A 416 -59.36 91.19 53.41
C ALA A 416 -58.39 90.26 52.63
N ASP A 417 -58.30 90.27 51.29
CA ASP A 417 -58.71 91.25 50.28
C ASP A 417 -58.86 90.59 48.89
N SER A 418 -59.79 91.12 48.10
CA SER A 418 -59.92 90.90 46.66
C SER A 418 -59.09 91.93 45.90
N MET A 419 -58.29 91.56 44.88
CA MET A 419 -57.96 92.42 43.72
C MET A 419 -57.45 91.58 42.52
N GLU A 420 -58.23 91.54 41.44
CA GLU A 420 -57.75 91.41 40.04
C GLU A 420 -57.38 92.82 39.50
N PRO A 421 -56.92 93.08 38.25
CA PRO A 421 -56.01 92.40 37.30
C PRO A 421 -54.97 93.38 36.65
N ASN A 422 -54.20 92.88 35.65
CA ASN A 422 -53.88 93.54 34.35
C ASN A 422 -52.44 94.05 34.03
N ARG A 423 -51.84 93.42 32.99
CA ARG A 423 -51.07 93.98 31.83
C ARG A 423 -49.82 94.87 32.04
N ARG A 424 -48.64 94.41 31.57
CA ARG A 424 -47.99 94.76 30.27
C ARG A 424 -46.53 94.26 30.14
N ARG A 425 -46.16 94.03 28.87
CA ARG A 425 -44.84 93.77 28.24
C ARG A 425 -43.73 94.74 28.73
N THR A 426 -42.43 94.43 28.71
CA THR A 426 -41.54 94.29 27.53
C THR A 426 -40.09 93.93 27.94
N SER A 427 -39.32 93.38 26.98
CA SER A 427 -37.84 93.48 26.76
C SER A 427 -36.91 92.85 27.81
N SER A 428 -35.76 92.24 27.53
CA SER A 428 -34.86 92.16 26.37
C SER A 428 -33.70 91.20 26.69
N CYS A 429 -33.04 90.69 25.64
CA CYS A 429 -31.60 90.34 25.53
C CYS A 429 -30.92 89.49 26.61
N ALA A 430 -30.35 88.33 26.21
CA ALA A 430 -28.97 88.25 25.74
C ALA A 430 -28.52 86.78 25.59
N ALA A 431 -28.08 86.39 24.39
CA ALA A 431 -27.05 85.36 24.22
C ALA A 431 -25.70 85.94 24.70
N PRO A 432 -24.64 85.13 24.98
CA PRO A 432 -23.73 84.80 23.88
C PRO A 432 -22.88 83.51 24.00
N ARG A 433 -22.47 83.02 22.80
CA ARG A 433 -21.14 82.54 22.35
C ARG A 433 -20.49 81.31 23.03
N GLY A 434 -19.87 80.38 22.30
CA GLY A 434 -19.52 80.40 20.87
C GLY A 434 -18.96 79.08 20.33
N THR A 435 -19.20 78.85 19.03
CA THR A 435 -18.24 78.72 17.89
C THR A 435 -16.76 78.39 18.20
N PRO A 436 -15.93 77.87 17.25
CA PRO A 436 -16.10 77.88 15.78
C PRO A 436 -15.64 76.58 15.06
N SER A 437 -16.02 76.31 13.80
CA SER A 437 -15.20 76.51 12.57
C SER A 437 -15.37 75.24 11.73
N GLN A 438 -15.53 75.17 10.40
CA GLN A 438 -15.46 76.11 9.29
C GLN A 438 -16.21 75.46 8.09
N HIS A 439 -17.04 76.25 7.41
CA HIS A 439 -17.39 76.12 5.98
C HIS A 439 -16.23 76.72 5.13
N PRO A 440 -16.16 76.65 3.76
CA PRO A 440 -17.28 76.51 2.80
C PRO A 440 -17.04 75.74 1.45
N ASN A 441 -18.17 75.41 0.80
CA ASN A 441 -18.56 75.47 -0.63
C ASN A 441 -17.48 75.39 -1.74
N ARG A 442 -17.61 74.66 -2.86
CA ARG A 442 -18.69 74.27 -3.82
C ARG A 442 -18.22 74.73 -5.21
N SER A 443 -18.62 73.98 -6.25
CA SER A 443 -18.63 74.29 -7.71
C SER A 443 -17.41 73.71 -8.44
N GLU A 444 -17.41 73.21 -9.69
CA GLU A 444 -18.35 72.76 -10.73
C GLU A 444 -17.48 72.64 -12.02
N VAL A 445 -17.80 71.71 -12.94
CA VAL A 445 -17.60 71.80 -14.42
C VAL A 445 -16.28 71.32 -15.13
N ALA A 446 -16.54 70.48 -16.16
CA ALA A 446 -15.93 70.29 -17.51
C ALA A 446 -14.67 69.42 -17.81
N HIS A 447 -14.93 68.46 -18.74
CA HIS A 447 -14.18 67.95 -19.91
C HIS A 447 -12.70 68.35 -20.15
N GLN A 448 -11.82 67.40 -20.58
CA GLN A 448 -11.53 67.06 -22.00
C GLN A 448 -10.27 66.12 -22.18
N SER A 449 -10.41 65.16 -23.10
CA SER A 449 -9.45 64.57 -24.07
C SER A 449 -8.00 64.18 -23.72
N ILE A 450 -7.67 62.91 -24.02
CA ILE A 450 -6.42 62.51 -24.66
C ILE A 450 -6.76 61.88 -26.03
N ASP A 451 -6.02 62.32 -27.04
CA ASP A 451 -6.19 62.16 -28.48
C ASP A 451 -5.82 60.74 -28.99
N PRO A 452 -6.51 60.16 -30.00
CA PRO A 452 -6.37 58.78 -30.45
C PRO A 452 -5.38 58.59 -31.61
N ALA A 453 -4.28 59.34 -31.65
CA ALA A 453 -3.30 59.27 -32.74
C ALA A 453 -2.22 58.17 -32.60
N THR A 454 -2.28 57.35 -31.54
CA THR A 454 -1.17 56.42 -31.19
C THR A 454 -1.44 54.94 -31.50
N ILE A 455 -2.37 54.60 -32.39
CA ILE A 455 -2.53 53.22 -32.90
C ILE A 455 -2.88 53.20 -34.40
N ALA A 456 -2.39 54.18 -35.16
CA ALA A 456 -2.48 54.21 -36.63
C ALA A 456 -1.14 53.84 -37.29
N LYS A 457 -0.43 52.84 -36.75
CA LYS A 457 0.75 52.24 -37.39
C LYS A 457 0.46 50.81 -37.82
N GLU A 458 -0.10 50.71 -39.03
CA GLU A 458 0.17 49.66 -40.04
C GLU A 458 -0.07 48.18 -39.63
N PRO A 459 0.07 47.21 -40.56
CA PRO A 459 -0.86 46.91 -41.64
C PRO A 459 -1.33 45.44 -41.59
N LEU A 460 -2.28 45.08 -42.48
CA LEU A 460 -2.66 43.69 -42.76
C LEU A 460 -1.42 42.81 -42.99
N TYR A 461 -1.35 41.67 -42.31
CA TYR A 461 -0.39 40.63 -42.56
C TYR A 461 -1.06 39.40 -43.20
N ALA A 462 -0.81 39.25 -44.50
CA ALA A 462 -0.55 37.93 -45.06
C ALA A 462 0.83 37.50 -44.56
N VAL A 463 1.00 36.22 -44.24
CA VAL A 463 2.24 35.65 -43.67
C VAL A 463 3.49 36.10 -44.43
N THR A 464 4.26 37.04 -43.87
CA THR A 464 5.61 37.38 -44.33
C THR A 464 6.68 36.90 -43.32
N ILE A 465 7.96 36.96 -43.70
CA ILE A 465 9.14 36.56 -42.90
C ILE A 465 9.14 37.11 -41.46
N ASP A 466 8.45 38.21 -41.19
CA ASP A 466 8.34 38.79 -39.86
C ASP A 466 7.42 37.98 -38.93
N GLU A 467 6.46 37.20 -39.45
CA GLU A 467 5.67 36.27 -38.62
C GLU A 467 6.50 35.04 -38.22
N TYR A 468 7.44 34.60 -39.04
CA TYR A 468 8.39 33.56 -38.65
C TYR A 468 9.35 34.09 -37.57
N LYS A 469 9.85 35.33 -37.71
CA LYS A 469 10.63 35.98 -36.65
C LYS A 469 9.80 36.27 -35.40
N ALA A 470 8.50 36.54 -35.53
CA ALA A 470 7.58 36.68 -34.40
C ALA A 470 7.34 35.34 -33.69
N LYS A 471 7.28 34.23 -34.43
CA LYS A 471 7.24 32.88 -33.85
C LYS A 471 8.58 32.46 -33.24
N ASP A 472 9.71 32.84 -33.83
CA ASP A 472 11.03 32.59 -33.26
C ASP A 472 11.25 33.41 -31.99
N THR A 473 10.84 34.68 -31.97
CA THR A 473 10.84 35.50 -30.74
C THR A 473 9.80 35.04 -29.71
N ALA A 474 8.65 34.51 -30.13
CA ALA A 474 7.71 33.85 -29.22
C ALA A 474 8.28 32.53 -28.68
N GLY A 475 9.03 31.77 -29.48
CA GLY A 475 9.77 30.59 -29.06
C GLY A 475 10.89 30.93 -28.08
N GLN A 476 11.63 32.01 -28.32
CA GLN A 476 12.65 32.53 -27.39
C GLN A 476 12.02 33.07 -26.10
N ARG A 477 10.84 33.71 -26.16
CA ARG A 477 10.07 34.10 -24.96
C ARG A 477 9.58 32.88 -24.19
N ALA A 478 9.09 31.85 -24.87
CA ALA A 478 8.70 30.60 -24.23
C ALA A 478 9.91 29.89 -23.60
N ALA A 479 11.07 29.90 -24.25
CA ALA A 479 12.31 29.37 -23.67
C ALA A 479 12.80 30.20 -22.47
N ALA A 480 12.68 31.53 -22.53
CA ALA A 480 13.00 32.40 -21.40
C ALA A 480 12.03 32.19 -20.23
N GLU A 481 10.75 31.95 -20.50
CA GLU A 481 9.76 31.62 -19.48
C GLU A 481 10.02 30.25 -18.85
N VAL A 482 10.38 29.24 -19.66
CA VAL A 482 10.80 27.93 -19.14
C VAL A 482 12.03 28.06 -18.24
N ASN A 483 13.04 28.85 -18.62
CA ASN A 483 14.19 29.10 -17.76
C ASN A 483 13.79 29.83 -16.48
N ARG A 484 12.85 30.78 -16.55
CA ARG A 484 12.29 31.46 -15.38
C ARG A 484 11.60 30.49 -14.42
N MET A 485 10.83 29.53 -14.97
CA MET A 485 10.17 28.48 -14.19
C MET A 485 11.20 27.51 -13.59
N VAL A 486 12.31 27.24 -14.28
CA VAL A 486 13.41 26.43 -13.74
C VAL A 486 14.08 27.15 -12.56
N ASP A 487 14.39 28.45 -12.69
CA ASP A 487 14.95 29.25 -11.59
C ASP A 487 14.00 29.32 -10.39
N GLU A 488 12.69 29.41 -10.64
CA GLU A 488 11.66 29.40 -9.58
C GLU A 488 11.55 28.02 -8.91
N VAL A 489 11.67 26.93 -9.67
CA VAL A 489 11.73 25.57 -9.12
C VAL A 489 13.00 25.39 -8.29
N GLU A 490 14.16 25.88 -8.74
CA GLU A 490 15.41 25.83 -7.97
C GLU A 490 15.28 26.62 -6.65
N TYR A 491 14.72 27.83 -6.69
CA TYR A 491 14.42 28.62 -5.49
C TYR A 491 13.47 27.89 -4.54
N MET A 492 12.40 27.29 -5.07
CA MET A 492 11.46 26.51 -4.27
C MET A 492 12.11 25.26 -3.68
N THR A 493 13.05 24.62 -4.37
CA THR A 493 13.81 23.49 -3.80
C THR A 493 14.76 23.92 -2.69
N ASP A 494 15.43 25.06 -2.82
CA ASP A 494 16.28 25.62 -1.76
C ASP A 494 15.46 26.03 -0.54
N GLU A 495 14.27 26.60 -0.76
CA GLU A 495 13.35 26.96 0.32
C GLU A 495 12.78 25.72 1.03
N VAL A 496 12.47 24.65 0.29
CA VAL A 496 12.10 23.36 0.89
C VAL A 496 13.25 22.80 1.72
N GLN A 497 14.49 22.86 1.24
CA GLN A 497 15.66 22.43 2.02
C GLN A 497 15.82 23.27 3.30
N ARG A 498 15.65 24.59 3.22
CA ARG A 498 15.67 25.50 4.37
C ARG A 498 14.59 25.14 5.40
N LEU A 499 13.35 24.97 4.95
CA LEU A 499 12.23 24.58 5.81
C LEU A 499 12.43 23.19 6.43
N THR A 500 13.05 22.25 5.72
CA THR A 500 13.39 20.94 6.30
C THR A 500 14.44 21.04 7.40
N ALA A 501 15.44 21.91 7.26
CA ALA A 501 16.42 22.15 8.30
C ALA A 501 15.77 22.80 9.54
N GLU A 502 14.89 23.79 9.35
CA GLU A 502 14.13 24.41 10.45
C GLU A 502 13.22 23.41 11.17
N LEU A 503 12.62 22.47 10.43
CA LEU A 503 11.80 21.41 11.01
C LEU A 503 12.63 20.46 11.90
N GLU A 504 13.83 20.09 11.47
CA GLU A 504 14.73 19.25 12.28
C GLU A 504 15.24 19.99 13.52
N ASP A 505 15.54 21.28 13.42
CA ASP A 505 15.90 22.11 14.58
C ASP A 505 14.74 22.26 15.57
N ALA A 506 13.51 22.45 15.06
CA ALA A 506 12.31 22.52 15.88
C ALA A 506 12.02 21.17 16.58
N LYS A 507 12.21 20.04 15.90
CA LYS A 507 12.10 18.71 16.51
C LYS A 507 13.15 18.50 17.60
N ALA A 508 14.39 18.92 17.37
CA ALA A 508 15.45 18.86 18.37
C ALA A 508 15.12 19.73 19.60
N GLN A 509 14.55 20.91 19.40
CA GLN A 509 14.09 21.77 20.50
C GLN A 509 12.91 21.17 21.26
N ALA A 510 11.94 20.58 20.56
CA ALA A 510 10.83 19.85 21.19
C ALA A 510 11.32 18.66 22.02
N GLY A 511 12.33 17.91 21.54
CA GLY A 511 12.98 16.84 22.30
C GLY A 511 13.60 17.35 23.61
N ARG A 512 14.35 18.46 23.56
CA ARG A 512 14.93 19.10 24.77
C ARG A 512 13.85 19.55 25.77
N LEU A 513 12.76 20.15 25.30
CA LEU A 513 11.65 20.58 26.16
C LEU A 513 10.91 19.39 26.78
N ALA A 514 10.77 18.28 26.04
CA ALA A 514 10.19 17.05 26.57
C ALA A 514 11.05 16.44 27.68
N GLU A 515 12.38 16.42 27.51
CA GLU A 515 13.31 16.00 28.56
C GLU A 515 13.23 16.91 29.80
N GLU A 516 13.12 18.23 29.61
CA GLU A 516 12.95 19.19 30.71
C GLU A 516 11.61 19.01 31.44
N LEU A 517 10.52 18.73 30.72
CA LEU A 517 9.22 18.43 31.32
C LEU A 517 9.26 17.14 32.16
N VAL A 518 9.92 16.09 31.68
CA VAL A 518 10.11 14.85 32.44
C VAL A 518 10.89 15.13 33.73
N ALA A 519 11.97 15.89 33.66
CA ALA A 519 12.74 16.29 34.85
C ALA A 519 11.89 17.12 35.82
N LYS A 520 11.05 18.03 35.32
CA LYS A 520 10.13 18.84 36.15
C LYS A 520 9.02 18.00 36.78
N ASP A 521 8.51 16.99 36.09
CA ASP A 521 7.52 16.06 36.64
C ASP A 521 8.11 15.19 37.74
N GLU A 522 9.37 14.76 37.63
CA GLU A 522 10.09 14.08 38.70
C GLU A 522 10.29 15.00 39.92
N GLU A 523 10.66 16.27 39.69
CA GLU A 523 10.76 17.28 40.73
C GLU A 523 9.41 17.51 41.44
N LEU A 524 8.30 17.62 40.67
CA LEU A 524 6.96 17.76 41.21
C LEU A 524 6.50 16.52 41.99
N LYS A 525 6.83 15.30 41.54
CA LYS A 525 6.59 14.07 42.29
C LYS A 525 7.32 14.09 43.63
N ALA A 526 8.59 14.51 43.64
CA ALA A 526 9.36 14.66 44.88
C ALA A 526 8.75 15.72 45.82
N PHE A 527 8.30 16.86 45.29
CA PHE A 527 7.60 17.88 46.10
C PHE A 527 6.26 17.40 46.64
N ARG A 528 5.47 16.68 45.83
CA ARG A 528 4.20 16.06 46.26
C ARG A 528 4.44 15.05 47.38
N GLN A 529 5.44 14.20 47.23
CA GLN A 529 5.84 13.23 48.25
C GLN A 529 6.28 13.94 49.54
N LYS A 530 7.15 14.95 49.44
CA LYS A 530 7.59 15.73 50.60
C LYS A 530 6.44 16.43 51.32
N ARG A 531 5.45 16.93 50.58
CA ARG A 531 4.24 17.54 51.15
C ARG A 531 3.34 16.48 51.81
N HIS A 532 3.23 15.29 51.21
CA HIS A 532 2.49 14.17 51.78
C HIS A 532 3.15 13.65 53.07
N ASP A 533 4.47 13.56 53.10
CA ASP A 533 5.25 13.16 54.28
C ASP A 533 5.13 14.21 55.40
N ALA A 534 5.20 15.50 55.05
CA ALA A 534 4.98 16.59 55.99
C ALA A 534 3.54 16.60 56.55
N LYS A 535 2.53 16.32 55.72
CA LYS A 535 1.13 16.20 56.15
C LYS A 535 0.93 14.98 57.07
N LYS A 536 1.56 13.86 56.75
CA LYS A 536 1.55 12.65 57.59
C LYS A 536 2.22 12.92 58.95
N ALA A 537 3.34 13.65 58.96
CA ALA A 537 4.03 14.06 60.18
C ALA A 537 3.20 15.03 61.05
N ARG A 538 2.50 15.99 60.44
CA ARG A 538 1.56 16.89 61.15
C ARG A 538 0.34 16.16 61.70
N ALA A 539 -0.21 15.20 60.96
CA ALA A 539 -1.33 14.39 61.43
C ALA A 539 -0.95 13.46 62.59
N SER A 540 0.31 13.06 62.70
CA SER A 540 0.83 12.29 63.84
C SER A 540 1.14 13.15 65.08
N ASP A 541 1.14 14.48 64.97
CA ASP A 541 1.27 15.42 66.10
C ASP A 541 -0.12 15.87 66.58
N PRO A 542 -0.52 15.55 67.83
CA PRO A 542 -1.87 15.82 68.33
C PRO A 542 -2.21 17.30 68.46
N VAL A 543 -1.22 18.20 68.60
CA VAL A 543 -1.46 19.65 68.73
C VAL A 543 -1.69 20.29 67.36
N LEU A 544 -0.95 19.86 66.33
CA LEU A 544 -1.05 20.39 64.97
C LEU A 544 -2.24 19.81 64.19
N ALA A 545 -2.60 18.55 64.43
CA ALA A 545 -3.79 17.94 63.82
C ALA A 545 -5.10 18.65 64.21
N ALA A 546 -5.17 19.22 65.43
CA ALA A 546 -6.31 20.01 65.90
C ALA A 546 -6.40 21.39 65.23
N ALA A 547 -5.27 21.98 64.82
CA ALA A 547 -5.22 23.25 64.11
C ALA A 547 -5.62 23.09 62.62
N ASP A 548 -5.21 21.99 61.96
CA ASP A 548 -5.57 21.70 60.57
C ASP A 548 -7.05 21.29 60.39
N ALA A 549 -7.74 20.88 61.46
CA ALA A 549 -9.19 20.68 61.47
C ALA A 549 -10.00 21.99 61.41
N VAL A 550 -9.33 23.13 61.54
CA VAL A 550 -9.92 24.46 61.42
C VAL A 550 -9.44 25.11 60.12
N ALA A 551 -10.10 24.77 59.02
CA ALA A 551 -10.04 25.56 57.79
C ALA A 551 -11.44 25.64 57.15
N PRO A 552 -11.78 26.76 56.48
CA PRO A 552 -13.13 27.31 56.44
C PRO A 552 -13.99 26.62 55.39
N CYS A 553 -15.13 26.06 55.80
CA CYS A 553 -16.17 25.65 54.86
C CYS A 553 -17.01 26.86 54.45
N SER A 554 -16.99 27.14 53.15
CA SER A 554 -18.08 27.77 52.43
C SER A 554 -19.39 27.00 52.62
N VAL A 555 -20.47 27.76 52.72
CA VAL A 555 -21.88 27.36 52.82
C VAL A 555 -22.40 27.30 51.36
N HIS A 556 -23.09 26.31 50.80
CA HIS A 556 -23.75 25.09 51.25
C HIS A 556 -23.94 24.17 50.02
N ALA A 557 -23.82 22.86 50.24
CA ALA A 557 -24.46 21.84 49.41
C ALA A 557 -25.57 21.17 50.23
N ALA A 558 -26.76 21.00 49.65
CA ALA A 558 -27.78 20.08 50.16
C ALA A 558 -28.71 19.59 49.04
N TYR A 559 -28.84 18.25 48.98
CA TYR A 559 -29.85 17.32 48.39
C TYR A 559 -29.03 16.14 47.79
N ALA A 560 -29.09 14.86 48.18
CA ALA A 560 -30.06 14.07 48.93
C ALA A 560 -29.44 12.78 49.57
N THR A 561 -30.23 12.16 50.46
CA THR A 561 -30.18 11.02 51.44
C THR A 561 -29.91 9.57 50.93
N PRO A 562 -29.98 8.45 51.75
CA PRO A 562 -29.44 8.14 53.11
C PRO A 562 -28.95 6.65 53.35
N ASN A 563 -28.10 6.40 54.36
CA ASN A 563 -28.04 5.21 55.27
C ASN A 563 -26.83 5.42 56.22
N SER A 564 -26.80 5.25 57.55
CA SER A 564 -27.69 4.62 58.53
C SER A 564 -27.33 5.14 59.95
N SER A 565 -28.31 5.10 60.86
CA SER A 565 -28.18 4.79 62.31
C SER A 565 -27.24 5.60 63.24
N ARG A 566 -27.80 6.54 64.04
CA ARG A 566 -28.11 6.36 65.48
C ARG A 566 -28.28 7.71 66.23
N LYS A 567 -29.48 7.85 66.81
CA LYS A 567 -29.88 8.41 68.12
C LYS A 567 -28.95 9.41 68.83
N GLY A 568 -29.51 10.56 69.21
CA GLY A 568 -29.09 11.28 70.42
C GLY A 568 -29.54 12.74 70.52
N ALA A 569 -30.72 12.96 71.11
CA ALA A 569 -31.17 14.11 71.91
C ALA A 569 -30.46 15.50 71.83
N ALA A 570 -31.26 16.53 71.52
CA ALA A 570 -31.10 17.92 72.04
C ALA A 570 -31.37 17.98 73.57
N PRO A 571 -31.21 19.11 74.32
CA PRO A 571 -30.91 20.54 74.02
C PRO A 571 -29.83 21.11 75.05
N PRO A 572 -29.70 22.41 75.46
CA PRO A 572 -30.40 23.66 75.10
C PRO A 572 -29.55 24.96 74.92
N PHE A 573 -30.25 25.93 74.34
CA PHE A 573 -30.22 27.40 74.48
C PHE A 573 -29.59 27.98 75.77
N VAL A 574 -28.79 29.06 75.68
CA VAL A 574 -28.94 30.43 76.28
C VAL A 574 -27.70 31.27 75.92
N GLY A 575 -27.88 32.53 75.49
CA GLY A 575 -26.83 33.55 75.63
C GLY A 575 -26.90 34.75 74.70
N ALA A 576 -27.87 35.64 74.92
CA ALA A 576 -27.93 36.97 74.31
C ALA A 576 -26.89 37.92 74.94
N VAL A 577 -26.22 38.78 74.14
CA VAL A 577 -25.85 40.16 74.51
C VAL A 577 -25.80 41.02 73.23
N PRO A 578 -26.44 42.21 73.19
CA PRO A 578 -26.52 43.09 72.02
C PRO A 578 -25.58 44.31 72.11
N HIS A 579 -25.13 44.85 70.96
CA HIS A 579 -24.63 46.23 70.81
C HIS A 579 -25.02 46.73 69.41
N GLN A 580 -26.10 47.50 69.29
CA GLN A 580 -26.16 48.98 69.28
C GLN A 580 -25.53 49.62 68.04
N ALA A 581 -26.44 49.97 67.11
CA ALA A 581 -26.24 50.92 66.02
C ALA A 581 -26.14 52.35 66.57
N PHE A 582 -25.27 53.16 65.97
CA PHE A 582 -25.17 54.60 66.22
C PHE A 582 -25.78 55.36 65.03
N ASP A 583 -26.94 55.97 65.29
CA ASP A 583 -27.56 57.02 64.49
C ASP A 583 -26.86 58.37 64.73
N PRO A 584 -26.56 59.17 63.69
CA PRO A 584 -26.05 60.53 63.85
C PRO A 584 -27.08 61.58 63.44
N ILE A 585 -28.17 61.79 64.19
CA ILE A 585 -28.84 63.11 64.26
C ILE A 585 -29.35 63.33 65.69
N THR A 586 -28.55 64.01 66.52
CA THR A 586 -29.06 64.73 67.70
C THR A 586 -28.09 65.85 68.09
N MET A 587 -28.20 66.99 67.40
CA MET A 587 -27.72 68.27 67.94
C MET A 587 -28.81 69.33 67.75
N PRO A 588 -29.22 70.06 68.81
CA PRO A 588 -30.17 71.15 68.69
C PRO A 588 -29.49 72.37 68.06
N VAL A 589 -29.97 72.77 66.88
CA VAL A 589 -29.60 74.06 66.26
C VAL A 589 -30.26 75.18 67.08
N SER A 590 -29.50 76.20 67.46
CA SER A 590 -29.99 77.31 68.27
C SER A 590 -31.01 78.17 67.48
N PRO A 591 -32.04 78.76 68.11
CA PRO A 591 -33.09 79.52 67.42
C PRO A 591 -32.62 80.78 66.67
N ALA A 592 -31.35 81.19 66.85
CA ALA A 592 -30.80 82.41 66.27
C ALA A 592 -30.20 82.22 64.87
N VAL A 593 -29.97 80.98 64.41
CA VAL A 593 -29.39 80.69 63.08
C VAL A 593 -30.47 80.62 61.98
N VAL A 594 -31.71 80.34 62.34
CA VAL A 594 -32.84 80.25 61.40
C VAL A 594 -33.35 81.64 60.92
N ALA A 595 -32.98 82.72 61.62
CA ALA A 595 -33.43 84.07 61.28
C ALA A 595 -32.52 84.82 60.26
N ALA A 596 -31.36 84.26 59.91
CA ALA A 596 -30.37 84.91 59.04
C ALA A 596 -30.20 84.24 57.66
N GLU A 597 -30.89 83.14 57.39
CA GLU A 597 -30.89 82.51 56.07
C GLU A 597 -32.05 83.04 55.24
N PRO A 598 -31.83 83.52 54.00
CA PRO A 598 -32.92 83.85 53.10
C PRO A 598 -33.68 82.54 52.81
N LEU A 599 -34.95 82.49 53.21
CA LEU A 599 -35.90 81.45 52.79
C LEU A 599 -35.93 81.41 51.26
N TYR A 600 -35.16 80.51 50.65
CA TYR A 600 -35.44 80.04 49.29
C TYR A 600 -36.76 79.28 49.38
N MET A 601 -37.87 80.01 49.25
CA MET A 601 -39.16 79.45 48.92
C MET A 601 -39.00 78.89 47.50
N ALA A 602 -38.56 77.64 47.38
CA ALA A 602 -38.68 76.92 46.13
C ALA A 602 -40.16 76.98 45.74
N THR A 603 -40.44 77.67 44.66
CA THR A 603 -41.80 77.80 44.15
C THR A 603 -42.33 76.38 43.87
N ALA A 604 -43.65 76.18 43.95
CA ALA A 604 -44.23 74.86 43.66
C ALA A 604 -43.80 74.34 42.27
N GLU A 605 -43.51 75.26 41.35
CA GLU A 605 -42.98 75.01 40.01
C GLU A 605 -41.52 74.49 40.00
N GLU A 606 -40.64 74.98 40.88
CA GLU A 606 -39.25 74.50 40.98
C GLU A 606 -39.18 73.09 41.61
N LEU A 607 -40.01 72.81 42.62
CA LEU A 607 -40.13 71.45 43.19
C LEU A 607 -40.80 70.48 42.20
N GLN A 608 -41.74 70.97 41.40
CA GLN A 608 -42.33 70.18 40.32
C GLN A 608 -41.29 69.90 39.23
N HIS A 609 -40.49 70.89 38.84
CA HIS A 609 -39.43 70.71 37.85
C HIS A 609 -38.37 69.70 38.31
N VAL A 610 -37.96 69.74 39.58
CA VAL A 610 -37.01 68.76 40.14
C VAL A 610 -37.62 67.34 40.18
N ARG A 611 -38.93 67.21 40.46
CA ARG A 611 -39.63 65.92 40.35
C ARG A 611 -39.70 65.43 38.91
N ASP A 612 -40.10 66.29 37.99
CA ASP A 612 -40.20 65.93 36.58
C ASP A 612 -38.83 65.53 36.01
N VAL A 613 -37.74 66.16 36.45
CA VAL A 613 -36.36 65.78 36.09
C VAL A 613 -35.94 64.47 36.76
N ALA A 614 -36.29 64.24 38.03
CA ALA A 614 -36.02 62.98 38.71
C ALA A 614 -36.80 61.81 38.10
N ASP A 615 -38.05 62.03 37.71
CA ASP A 615 -38.90 61.06 37.01
C ASP A 615 -38.34 60.76 35.62
N GLN A 616 -37.89 61.78 34.88
CA GLN A 616 -37.21 61.60 33.58
C GLN A 616 -35.90 60.81 33.72
N LEU A 617 -35.09 61.07 34.75
CA LEU A 617 -33.85 60.33 35.00
C LEU A 617 -34.13 58.89 35.44
N ALA A 618 -35.18 58.66 36.23
CA ALA A 618 -35.62 57.31 36.61
C ALA A 618 -36.12 56.53 35.39
N GLU A 619 -36.92 57.14 34.51
CA GLU A 619 -37.35 56.54 33.25
C GLU A 619 -36.17 56.20 32.33
N GLN A 620 -35.17 57.09 32.21
CA GLN A 620 -33.95 56.83 31.45
C GLN A 620 -33.13 55.68 32.04
N ALA A 621 -33.03 55.57 33.37
CA ALA A 621 -32.33 54.47 34.03
C ALA A 621 -33.05 53.12 33.83
N VAL A 622 -34.38 53.10 33.89
CA VAL A 622 -35.20 51.91 33.61
C VAL A 622 -35.09 51.49 32.15
N GLN A 623 -35.13 52.43 31.21
CA GLN A 623 -34.93 52.16 29.78
C GLN A 623 -33.52 51.63 29.49
N GLY A 624 -32.49 52.20 30.14
CA GLY A 624 -31.10 51.73 30.02
C GLY A 624 -30.88 50.33 30.63
N ALA A 625 -31.56 50.00 31.72
CA ALA A 625 -31.55 48.66 32.31
C ALA A 625 -32.25 47.64 31.40
N ALA A 626 -33.42 47.98 30.86
CA ALA A 626 -34.17 47.12 29.94
C ALA A 626 -33.42 46.85 28.63
N ALA A 627 -32.71 47.85 28.09
CA ALA A 627 -31.86 47.67 26.91
C ALA A 627 -30.70 46.70 27.17
N ARG A 628 -30.03 46.81 28.34
CA ARG A 628 -28.96 45.88 28.74
C ARG A 628 -29.49 44.48 29.01
N GLU A 629 -30.69 44.34 29.59
CA GLU A 629 -31.35 43.05 29.75
C GLU A 629 -31.64 42.38 28.40
N ALA A 630 -32.11 43.15 27.41
CA ALA A 630 -32.36 42.65 26.06
C ALA A 630 -31.06 42.18 25.37
N GLU A 631 -29.98 42.96 25.46
CA GLU A 631 -28.67 42.57 24.90
C GLU A 631 -28.10 41.31 25.55
N VAL A 632 -28.26 41.16 26.87
CA VAL A 632 -27.84 39.95 27.58
C VAL A 632 -28.71 38.75 27.19
N TYR A 633 -30.01 38.94 27.02
CA TYR A 633 -30.93 37.89 26.58
C TYR A 633 -30.60 37.38 25.17
N ASP A 634 -30.32 38.29 24.23
CA ASP A 634 -29.90 37.93 22.87
C ASP A 634 -28.55 37.20 22.88
N ALA A 635 -27.58 37.64 23.69
CA ALA A 635 -26.30 36.96 23.84
C ALA A 635 -26.44 35.57 24.47
N MET A 636 -27.31 35.41 25.47
CA MET A 636 -27.63 34.10 26.07
C MET A 636 -28.30 33.17 25.07
N SER A 637 -29.26 33.66 24.30
CA SER A 637 -29.95 32.85 23.28
C SER A 637 -29.01 32.36 22.18
N ASN A 638 -28.04 33.19 21.76
CA ASN A 638 -27.02 32.78 20.81
C ASN A 638 -26.08 31.70 21.39
N LEU A 639 -25.63 31.87 22.63
CA LEU A 639 -24.78 30.88 23.30
C LEU A 639 -25.50 29.56 23.59
N GLU A 640 -26.80 29.60 23.90
CA GLU A 640 -27.65 28.40 24.03
C GLU A 640 -27.76 27.66 22.69
N GLY A 641 -27.93 28.39 21.58
CA GLY A 641 -27.92 27.81 20.24
C GLY A 641 -26.59 27.12 19.89
N GLU A 642 -25.46 27.77 20.22
CA GLU A 642 -24.13 27.18 20.02
C GLU A 642 -23.91 25.93 20.90
N LEU A 643 -24.39 25.95 22.15
CA LEU A 643 -24.32 24.81 23.07
C LEU A 643 -25.15 23.62 22.58
N ASP A 644 -26.34 23.87 22.03
CA ASP A 644 -27.20 22.81 21.48
C ASP A 644 -26.57 22.16 20.24
N VAL A 645 -25.93 22.94 19.38
CA VAL A 645 -25.15 22.42 18.24
C VAL A 645 -23.97 21.58 18.73
N ALA A 646 -23.25 22.03 19.75
CA ALA A 646 -22.15 21.28 20.34
C ALA A 646 -22.62 19.96 20.98
N ARG A 647 -23.73 19.97 21.72
CA ARG A 647 -24.35 18.77 22.32
C ARG A 647 -24.81 17.77 21.27
N ALA A 648 -25.44 18.23 20.19
CA ALA A 648 -25.83 17.38 19.08
C ALA A 648 -24.61 16.71 18.42
N ARG A 649 -23.50 17.45 18.31
CA ARG A 649 -22.25 16.91 17.77
C ARG A 649 -21.61 15.89 18.71
N ILE A 650 -21.62 16.13 20.03
CA ILE A 650 -21.12 15.20 21.05
C ILE A 650 -21.92 13.89 21.01
N ALA A 651 -23.25 13.94 20.98
CA ALA A 651 -24.09 12.75 20.89
C ALA A 651 -23.78 11.89 19.64
N GLN A 652 -23.60 12.54 18.49
CA GLN A 652 -23.18 11.83 17.26
C GLN A 652 -21.81 11.15 17.42
N LEU A 653 -20.87 11.80 18.09
CA LEU A 653 -19.53 11.25 18.30
C LEU A 653 -19.54 10.11 19.34
N GLU A 654 -20.40 10.17 20.35
CA GLU A 654 -20.58 9.11 21.34
C GLU A 654 -21.17 7.84 20.70
N ASP A 655 -22.17 7.97 19.84
CA ASP A 655 -22.73 6.85 19.07
C ASP A 655 -21.66 6.18 18.19
N VAL A 656 -20.83 6.99 17.52
CA VAL A 656 -19.71 6.50 16.72
C VAL A 656 -18.65 5.81 17.59
N ALA A 657 -18.34 6.36 18.77
CA ALA A 657 -17.38 5.77 19.70
C ALA A 657 -17.86 4.42 20.26
N VAL A 658 -19.16 4.29 20.59
CA VAL A 658 -19.76 3.01 21.03
C VAL A 658 -19.70 1.97 19.91
N ALA A 659 -20.04 2.36 18.68
CA ALA A 659 -19.96 1.48 17.51
C ALA A 659 -18.51 1.01 17.26
N LEU A 660 -17.53 1.91 17.34
CA LEU A 660 -16.12 1.58 17.20
C LEU A 660 -15.62 0.66 18.32
N LYS A 661 -16.08 0.87 19.56
CA LYS A 661 -15.70 0.03 20.71
C LYS A 661 -16.23 -1.40 20.57
N MET A 662 -17.46 -1.58 20.07
CA MET A 662 -18.00 -2.91 19.74
C MET A 662 -17.21 -3.58 18.61
N GLN A 663 -16.80 -2.83 17.59
CA GLN A 663 -15.96 -3.35 16.51
C GLN A 663 -14.57 -3.76 17.01
N LEU A 664 -13.96 -2.97 17.91
CA LEU A 664 -12.68 -3.28 18.51
C LEU A 664 -12.74 -4.56 19.35
N SER A 665 -13.75 -4.72 20.22
CA SER A 665 -13.91 -5.94 21.01
C SER A 665 -14.16 -7.17 20.13
N GLY A 666 -14.92 -7.02 19.04
CA GLY A 666 -15.11 -8.09 18.06
C GLY A 666 -13.81 -8.46 17.34
N ALA A 667 -12.96 -7.48 17.02
CA ALA A 667 -11.65 -7.70 16.41
C ALA A 667 -10.65 -8.34 17.38
N GLU A 668 -10.66 -7.95 18.66
CA GLU A 668 -9.83 -8.56 19.71
C GLU A 668 -10.21 -10.03 19.95
N GLU A 669 -11.50 -10.35 19.97
CA GLU A 669 -11.98 -11.72 20.14
C GLU A 669 -11.70 -12.59 18.90
N ALA A 670 -11.81 -12.01 17.69
CA ALA A 670 -11.38 -12.67 16.46
C ALA A 670 -9.85 -12.90 16.46
N GLY A 671 -9.06 -11.91 16.90
CA GLY A 671 -7.62 -12.02 17.05
C GLY A 671 -7.23 -13.15 18.00
N LYS A 672 -7.91 -13.27 19.14
CA LYS A 672 -7.70 -14.35 20.11
C LYS A 672 -8.04 -15.73 19.54
N LYS A 673 -9.13 -15.85 18.77
CA LYS A 673 -9.44 -17.11 18.06
C LYS A 673 -8.37 -17.50 17.05
N VAL A 674 -7.80 -16.52 16.35
CA VAL A 674 -6.70 -16.76 15.41
C VAL A 674 -5.43 -17.17 16.14
N THR A 675 -5.09 -16.57 17.28
CA THR A 675 -3.92 -17.00 18.07
C THR A 675 -4.08 -18.41 18.61
N ASP A 676 -5.28 -18.76 19.11
CA ASP A 676 -5.56 -20.11 19.61
C ASP A 676 -5.49 -21.14 18.46
N ALA A 677 -6.03 -20.81 17.28
CA ALA A 677 -5.94 -21.65 16.09
C ALA A 677 -4.49 -21.80 15.59
N LEU A 678 -3.69 -20.75 15.68
CA LEU A 678 -2.27 -20.79 15.33
C LEU A 678 -1.49 -21.71 16.27
N GLU A 679 -1.75 -21.64 17.59
CA GLU A 679 -1.10 -22.53 18.56
C GLU A 679 -1.46 -24.01 18.31
N VAL A 680 -2.72 -24.29 17.95
CA VAL A 680 -3.14 -25.65 17.55
C VAL A 680 -2.42 -26.08 16.27
N ALA A 681 -2.38 -25.23 15.25
CA ALA A 681 -1.70 -25.54 13.99
C ALA A 681 -0.18 -25.72 14.17
N GLU A 682 0.45 -24.98 15.09
CA GLU A 682 1.86 -25.16 15.43
C GLU A 682 2.12 -26.50 16.13
N LYS A 683 1.23 -26.94 17.01
CA LYS A 683 1.29 -28.28 17.63
C LYS A 683 1.11 -29.39 16.59
N GLU A 684 0.16 -29.25 15.67
CA GLU A 684 -0.04 -30.21 14.57
C GLU A 684 1.17 -30.25 13.63
N ARG A 685 1.74 -29.09 13.29
CA ARG A 685 2.97 -29.00 12.49
C ARG A 685 4.13 -29.68 13.19
N GLN A 686 4.28 -29.48 14.50
CA GLN A 686 5.34 -30.13 15.27
C GLN A 686 5.16 -31.65 15.27
N GLN A 687 3.95 -32.14 15.51
CA GLN A 687 3.65 -33.57 15.44
C GLN A 687 3.99 -34.16 14.07
N LEU A 688 3.63 -33.49 12.98
CA LEU A 688 3.99 -33.94 11.63
C LEU A 688 5.50 -33.94 11.36
N CYS A 689 6.24 -33.00 11.95
CA CYS A 689 7.71 -33.00 11.87
C CYS A 689 8.29 -34.21 12.60
N ASP A 690 7.79 -34.51 13.80
CA ASP A 690 8.25 -35.66 14.59
C ASP A 690 7.90 -36.99 13.87
N ASP A 691 6.71 -37.10 13.27
CA ASP A 691 6.30 -38.27 12.47
C ASP A 691 7.16 -38.44 11.20
N LEU A 692 7.54 -37.34 10.54
CA LEU A 692 8.44 -37.36 9.38
C LEU A 692 9.86 -37.78 9.75
N GLU A 693 10.37 -37.33 10.90
CA GLU A 693 11.68 -37.73 11.41
C GLU A 693 11.72 -39.24 11.69
N ALA A 694 10.69 -39.77 12.36
CA ALA A 694 10.56 -41.21 12.58
C ALA A 694 10.51 -42.02 11.26
N ALA A 695 9.80 -41.52 10.24
CA ALA A 695 9.74 -42.17 8.94
C ALA A 695 11.10 -42.14 8.18
N LEU A 696 11.89 -41.08 8.37
CA LEU A 696 13.25 -41.00 7.80
C LEU A 696 14.18 -42.00 8.47
N ASP A 697 14.11 -42.15 9.79
CA ASP A 697 14.89 -43.15 10.54
C ASP A 697 14.55 -44.58 10.06
N GLU A 698 13.27 -44.89 9.84
CA GLU A 698 12.85 -46.18 9.27
C GLU A 698 13.42 -46.43 7.86
N LEU A 699 13.43 -45.40 7.01
CA LEU A 699 14.00 -45.50 5.66
C LEU A 699 15.52 -45.69 5.69
N GLU A 700 16.21 -45.07 6.63
CA GLU A 700 17.65 -45.23 6.80
C GLU A 700 17.98 -46.66 7.24
N LEU A 701 17.22 -47.21 8.18
CA LEU A 701 17.35 -48.62 8.60
C LEU A 701 17.07 -49.58 7.44
N LYS A 702 16.04 -49.30 6.62
CA LYS A 702 15.76 -50.11 5.42
C LYS A 702 16.88 -50.03 4.39
N LYS A 703 17.52 -48.87 4.24
CA LYS A 703 18.67 -48.71 3.36
C LYS A 703 19.86 -49.56 3.83
N GLU A 704 20.15 -49.57 5.13
CA GLU A 704 21.18 -50.43 5.70
C GLU A 704 20.88 -51.93 5.46
N GLU A 705 19.62 -52.35 5.59
CA GLU A 705 19.20 -53.72 5.24
C GLU A 705 19.45 -54.03 3.76
N TYR A 706 19.14 -53.12 2.85
CA TYR A 706 19.39 -53.30 1.41
C TYR A 706 20.89 -53.37 1.10
N ASP A 707 21.71 -52.53 1.74
CA ASP A 707 23.17 -52.54 1.56
C ASP A 707 23.77 -53.87 2.06
N GLN A 708 23.27 -54.42 3.17
CA GLN A 708 23.65 -55.76 3.64
C GLN A 708 23.24 -56.87 2.65
N LEU A 709 22.02 -56.81 2.13
CA LEU A 709 21.56 -57.77 1.12
C LEU A 709 22.39 -57.70 -0.16
N LEU A 710 22.78 -56.50 -0.60
CA LEU A 710 23.64 -56.30 -1.75
C LEU A 710 25.02 -56.94 -1.52
N GLY A 711 25.64 -56.71 -0.35
CA GLY A 711 26.90 -57.35 0.02
C GLY A 711 26.83 -58.88 0.02
N ASN A 712 25.74 -59.46 0.53
CA ASN A 712 25.51 -60.91 0.48
C ASN A 712 25.39 -61.43 -0.96
N LEU A 713 24.74 -60.68 -1.86
CA LEU A 713 24.65 -61.05 -3.28
C LEU A 713 26.01 -61.02 -3.97
N GLU A 714 26.84 -60.01 -3.68
CA GLU A 714 28.21 -59.90 -4.19
C GLU A 714 29.07 -61.09 -3.72
N GLU A 715 28.94 -61.51 -2.46
CA GLU A 715 29.64 -62.68 -1.93
C GLU A 715 29.21 -63.97 -2.64
N VAL A 716 27.89 -64.18 -2.81
CA VAL A 716 27.36 -65.33 -3.56
C VAL A 716 27.83 -65.32 -5.01
N GLN A 717 27.88 -64.16 -5.65
CA GLN A 717 28.42 -64.03 -7.00
C GLN A 717 29.91 -64.42 -7.05
N GLY A 718 30.72 -63.95 -6.09
CA GLY A 718 32.13 -64.31 -5.98
C GLY A 718 32.34 -65.82 -5.80
N LEU A 719 31.52 -66.47 -4.98
CA LEU A 719 31.54 -67.93 -4.80
C LEU A 719 31.15 -68.67 -6.09
N LEU A 720 30.15 -68.18 -6.81
CA LEU A 720 29.73 -68.76 -8.09
C LEU A 720 30.81 -68.64 -9.16
N GLU A 721 31.47 -67.48 -9.25
CA GLU A 721 32.61 -67.27 -10.14
C GLU A 721 33.78 -68.20 -9.81
N ALA A 722 34.12 -68.34 -8.53
CA ALA A 722 35.14 -69.28 -8.07
C ALA A 722 34.79 -70.74 -8.41
N SER A 723 33.52 -71.13 -8.23
CA SER A 723 33.01 -72.46 -8.61
C SER A 723 33.15 -72.69 -10.12
N ASN A 724 32.77 -71.72 -10.95
CA ASN A 724 32.89 -71.82 -12.40
C ASN A 724 34.35 -71.94 -12.86
N VAL A 725 35.28 -71.24 -12.20
CA VAL A 725 36.73 -71.38 -12.48
C VAL A 725 37.22 -72.77 -12.08
N ALA A 726 36.80 -73.28 -10.92
CA ALA A 726 37.15 -74.62 -10.48
C ALA A 726 36.61 -75.70 -11.44
N GLU A 727 35.37 -75.55 -11.93
CA GLU A 727 34.77 -76.45 -12.91
C GLU A 727 35.53 -76.45 -14.24
N ARG A 728 35.89 -75.27 -14.76
CA ARG A 728 36.71 -75.16 -15.98
C ARG A 728 38.07 -75.83 -15.82
N ASN A 729 38.77 -75.59 -14.71
CA ASN A 729 40.06 -76.22 -14.43
C ASN A 729 39.93 -77.75 -14.35
N ALA A 730 38.84 -78.26 -13.75
CA ALA A 730 38.57 -79.69 -13.68
C ALA A 730 38.30 -80.28 -15.07
N LEU A 731 37.55 -79.59 -15.93
CA LEU A 731 37.29 -79.99 -17.31
C LEU A 731 38.59 -80.04 -18.13
N GLU A 732 39.43 -79.00 -18.06
CA GLU A 732 40.73 -78.98 -18.76
C GLU A 732 41.64 -80.14 -18.32
N ALA A 733 41.68 -80.44 -17.02
CA ALA A 733 42.44 -81.58 -16.50
C ALA A 733 41.90 -82.91 -17.05
N LEU A 734 40.58 -83.04 -17.19
CA LEU A 734 39.93 -84.24 -17.71
C LEU A 734 40.17 -84.40 -19.22
N GLU A 735 40.11 -83.31 -19.99
CA GLU A 735 40.51 -83.29 -21.39
C GLU A 735 41.98 -83.69 -21.58
N GLN A 736 42.89 -83.15 -20.76
CA GLN A 736 44.30 -83.51 -20.83
C GLN A 736 44.51 -84.99 -20.53
N ARG A 737 43.80 -85.53 -19.52
CA ARG A 737 43.83 -86.97 -19.22
C ARG A 737 43.33 -87.81 -20.40
N ASN A 738 42.27 -87.37 -21.08
CA ASN A 738 41.76 -88.06 -22.27
C ASN A 738 42.77 -88.06 -23.42
N ARG A 739 43.46 -86.93 -23.67
CA ARG A 739 44.55 -86.86 -24.66
C ARG A 739 45.66 -87.87 -24.33
N ASN A 740 46.14 -87.85 -23.08
CA ASN A 740 47.16 -88.79 -22.63
C ASN A 740 46.70 -90.26 -22.76
N MET A 741 45.42 -90.55 -22.54
CA MET A 741 44.86 -91.89 -22.70
C MET A 741 44.85 -92.34 -24.17
N VAL A 742 44.53 -91.43 -25.10
CA VAL A 742 44.60 -91.70 -26.55
C VAL A 742 46.04 -91.98 -26.97
N ASP A 743 47.01 -91.19 -26.49
CA ASP A 743 48.43 -91.40 -26.78
C ASP A 743 48.90 -92.77 -26.28
N LEU A 744 48.56 -93.12 -25.03
CA LEU A 744 48.87 -94.43 -24.45
C LEU A 744 48.20 -95.60 -25.22
N GLN A 745 46.99 -95.41 -25.75
CA GLN A 745 46.34 -96.41 -26.61
C GLN A 745 47.09 -96.57 -27.93
N GLY A 746 47.60 -95.48 -28.51
CA GLY A 746 48.46 -95.49 -29.69
C GLY A 746 49.77 -96.25 -29.45
N ASP A 747 50.45 -95.96 -28.34
CA ASP A 747 51.68 -96.65 -27.93
C ASP A 747 51.44 -98.15 -27.70
N LEU A 748 50.33 -98.51 -27.06
CA LEU A 748 49.95 -99.91 -26.85
C LEU A 748 49.70 -100.63 -28.18
N ALA A 749 49.01 -100.00 -29.13
CA ALA A 749 48.78 -100.56 -30.45
C ALA A 749 50.10 -100.77 -31.21
N HIS A 750 51.03 -99.81 -31.12
CA HIS A 750 52.37 -99.95 -31.71
C HIS A 750 53.16 -101.11 -31.07
N ALA A 751 53.15 -101.22 -29.74
CA ALA A 751 53.81 -102.31 -29.03
C ALA A 751 53.23 -103.70 -29.41
N GLN A 752 51.92 -103.80 -29.66
CA GLN A 752 51.29 -105.03 -30.15
C GLN A 752 51.76 -105.41 -31.56
N VAL A 753 51.93 -104.44 -32.46
CA VAL A 753 52.48 -104.68 -33.80
C VAL A 753 53.91 -105.22 -33.69
N VAL A 754 54.76 -104.55 -32.90
CA VAL A 754 56.14 -104.97 -32.66
C VAL A 754 56.20 -106.36 -32.02
N SER A 755 55.29 -106.69 -31.10
CA SER A 755 55.19 -108.03 -30.51
C SER A 755 54.90 -109.11 -31.56
N LYS A 756 53.96 -108.85 -32.49
CA LYS A 756 53.65 -109.77 -33.59
C LYS A 756 54.84 -109.93 -34.56
N GLU A 757 55.56 -108.85 -34.84
CA GLU A 757 56.79 -108.92 -35.64
C GLU A 757 57.85 -109.78 -34.96
N ASN A 758 58.04 -109.63 -33.64
CA ASN A 758 58.95 -110.45 -32.86
C ASN A 758 58.56 -111.93 -32.86
N GLU A 759 57.27 -112.26 -32.76
CA GLU A 759 56.77 -113.63 -32.89
C GLU A 759 57.09 -114.21 -34.28
N ASN A 760 56.90 -113.42 -35.34
CA ASN A 760 57.21 -113.83 -36.71
C ASN A 760 58.71 -114.06 -36.93
N LEU A 761 59.56 -113.17 -36.40
CA LEU A 761 61.02 -113.33 -36.43
C LEU A 761 61.48 -114.57 -35.67
N ARG A 762 60.87 -114.88 -34.52
CA ARG A 762 61.14 -116.13 -33.78
C ARG A 762 60.77 -117.36 -34.60
N ALA A 763 59.62 -117.37 -35.26
CA ALA A 763 59.22 -118.46 -36.15
C ALA A 763 60.19 -118.65 -37.34
N GLN A 764 60.72 -117.56 -37.89
CA GLN A 764 61.75 -117.61 -38.93
C GLN A 764 63.07 -118.18 -38.41
N LEU A 765 63.50 -117.80 -37.20
CA LEU A 765 64.68 -118.37 -36.55
C LEU A 765 64.52 -119.88 -36.35
N GLU A 766 63.39 -120.35 -35.81
CA GLU A 766 63.12 -121.78 -35.65
C GLU A 766 63.10 -122.52 -37.00
N ALA A 767 62.63 -121.89 -38.08
CA ALA A 767 62.68 -122.46 -39.42
C ALA A 767 64.13 -122.59 -39.93
N LYS A 768 64.96 -121.57 -39.69
CA LYS A 768 66.39 -121.60 -40.03
C LYS A 768 67.18 -122.60 -39.18
N GLU A 769 66.87 -122.76 -37.91
CA GLU A 769 67.47 -123.80 -37.07
C GLU A 769 67.10 -125.21 -37.55
N ARG A 770 65.85 -125.43 -37.99
CA ARG A 770 65.45 -126.69 -38.63
C ARG A 770 66.21 -126.94 -39.94
N GLU A 771 66.46 -125.90 -40.73
CA GLU A 771 67.26 -125.99 -41.96
C GLU A 771 68.73 -126.32 -41.65
N ILE A 772 69.32 -125.68 -40.64
CA ILE A 772 70.66 -126.00 -40.13
C ILE A 772 70.72 -127.46 -39.65
N ASN A 773 69.73 -127.94 -38.90
CA ASN A 773 69.71 -129.32 -38.43
C ASN A 773 69.61 -130.33 -39.58
N LYS A 774 68.82 -130.06 -40.62
CA LYS A 774 68.80 -130.89 -41.84
C LYS A 774 70.15 -130.89 -42.58
N LEU A 775 70.84 -129.75 -42.63
CA LEU A 775 72.17 -129.67 -43.24
C LEU A 775 73.21 -130.46 -42.43
N LYS A 776 73.07 -130.52 -41.10
CA LYS A 776 73.91 -131.36 -40.24
C LYS A 776 73.72 -132.85 -40.51
N GLU A 777 72.49 -133.30 -40.78
CA GLU A 777 72.20 -134.72 -41.11
C GLU A 777 72.86 -135.19 -42.42
N HIS A 778 73.14 -134.29 -43.36
CA HIS A 778 73.72 -134.61 -44.67
C HIS A 778 75.25 -134.47 -44.75
N ASN A 779 75.92 -134.08 -43.66
CA ASN A 779 77.36 -133.87 -43.66
C ASN A 779 78.08 -134.99 -42.90
N GLU A 780 78.71 -135.91 -43.64
CA GLU A 780 79.42 -137.09 -43.10
C GLU A 780 80.70 -136.74 -42.29
N LEU A 781 81.06 -135.45 -42.20
CA LEU A 781 82.17 -134.93 -41.39
C LEU A 781 81.75 -134.49 -39.97
N TRP A 782 80.46 -134.58 -39.62
CA TRP A 782 79.93 -134.21 -38.30
C TRP A 782 79.73 -135.45 -37.41
N THR A 783 80.83 -136.08 -37.01
CA THR A 783 80.86 -137.10 -35.96
C THR A 783 81.65 -136.59 -34.76
N ASP A 784 80.95 -136.00 -33.79
CA ASP A 784 81.18 -136.18 -32.36
C ASP A 784 80.07 -135.49 -31.53
N PRO A 785 79.58 -136.11 -30.43
CA PRO A 785 78.60 -135.49 -29.56
C PRO A 785 79.33 -134.53 -28.61
N VAL A 786 79.39 -133.24 -28.96
CA VAL A 786 79.88 -132.23 -28.01
C VAL A 786 78.72 -131.82 -27.12
N ASP A 787 78.78 -132.31 -25.88
CA ASP A 787 77.98 -131.91 -24.73
C ASP A 787 77.71 -130.39 -24.75
N THR A 788 76.43 -130.02 -24.81
CA THR A 788 75.95 -128.64 -24.79
C THR A 788 76.15 -128.03 -23.41
N ARG A 789 77.37 -127.60 -23.12
CA ARG A 789 77.64 -126.50 -22.21
C ARG A 789 78.19 -125.37 -23.04
N THR A 790 77.33 -124.42 -23.40
CA THR A 790 77.75 -123.11 -23.89
C THR A 790 78.62 -122.45 -22.82
N GLN A 791 79.93 -122.66 -22.91
CA GLN A 791 80.93 -121.82 -22.25
C GLN A 791 80.75 -120.41 -22.81
N LYS A 792 80.12 -119.54 -22.03
CA LYS A 792 80.18 -118.09 -22.24
C LYS A 792 81.63 -117.66 -22.04
N VAL A 793 82.38 -117.50 -23.12
CA VAL A 793 83.69 -116.83 -23.09
C VAL A 793 83.43 -115.34 -22.89
N THR A 794 83.67 -114.85 -21.67
CA THR A 794 83.80 -113.42 -21.42
C THR A 794 85.11 -112.94 -22.04
N HIS A 795 85.05 -112.07 -23.05
CA HIS A 795 86.21 -111.36 -23.59
C HIS A 795 86.86 -110.49 -22.49
N ARG A 796 87.85 -111.02 -21.78
CA ARG A 796 88.69 -110.28 -20.85
C ARG A 796 90.07 -110.10 -21.48
N PHE A 797 90.21 -109.09 -22.33
CA PHE A 797 91.51 -108.71 -22.89
C PHE A 797 92.41 -108.19 -21.77
N THR A 798 93.50 -108.89 -21.47
CA THR A 798 94.50 -108.46 -20.49
C THR A 798 95.80 -108.23 -21.25
N LYS A 799 96.31 -106.99 -21.25
CA LYS A 799 97.55 -106.63 -21.95
C LYS A 799 98.74 -107.09 -21.08
N ILE A 800 99.39 -108.19 -21.47
CA ILE A 800 100.45 -108.84 -20.65
C ILE A 800 101.84 -108.23 -20.92
N PHE A 801 102.07 -107.66 -22.11
CA PHE A 801 103.36 -107.07 -22.49
C PHE A 801 103.21 -105.66 -23.07
N GLU A 802 104.04 -104.73 -22.59
CA GLU A 802 104.23 -103.38 -23.11
C GLU A 802 105.72 -103.13 -23.36
N GLY A 803 106.07 -102.57 -24.53
CA GLY A 803 107.41 -102.06 -24.82
C GLY A 803 108.20 -102.80 -25.90
N ASP A 804 109.43 -102.31 -26.10
CA ASP A 804 110.39 -102.65 -27.16
C ASP A 804 110.57 -104.17 -27.38
N TRP A 805 109.94 -104.66 -28.46
CA TRP A 805 109.89 -106.08 -28.84
C TRP A 805 111.29 -106.71 -28.98
N CYS A 806 112.28 -105.94 -29.43
CA CYS A 806 113.67 -106.41 -29.56
C CYS A 806 114.29 -106.79 -28.21
N ARG A 807 113.88 -106.12 -27.12
CA ARG A 807 114.38 -106.38 -25.76
C ARG A 807 113.64 -107.55 -25.10
N LEU A 808 112.37 -107.73 -25.44
CA LEU A 808 111.48 -108.78 -24.92
C LEU A 808 111.84 -110.16 -25.51
N VAL A 809 112.10 -110.21 -26.83
CA VAL A 809 112.59 -111.41 -27.52
C VAL A 809 113.94 -111.88 -26.95
N ARG A 810 114.88 -110.96 -26.63
CA ARG A 810 116.18 -111.34 -26.06
C ARG A 810 116.16 -111.73 -24.58
N LYS A 811 115.27 -111.17 -23.75
CA LYS A 811 115.28 -111.38 -22.29
C LYS A 811 114.27 -112.42 -21.79
N ARG A 812 113.16 -112.62 -22.49
CA ARG A 812 112.07 -113.54 -22.08
C ARG A 812 111.40 -114.22 -23.29
N PRO A 813 112.16 -114.93 -24.15
CA PRO A 813 111.62 -115.55 -25.37
C PRO A 813 110.51 -116.57 -25.07
N GLU A 814 110.65 -117.39 -24.03
CA GLU A 814 109.67 -118.43 -23.69
C GLU A 814 108.33 -117.86 -23.20
N ALA A 815 108.35 -116.75 -22.46
CA ALA A 815 107.13 -116.11 -21.99
C ALA A 815 106.35 -115.42 -23.13
N LEU A 816 107.07 -114.87 -24.12
CA LEU A 816 106.48 -114.32 -25.33
C LEU A 816 105.89 -115.43 -26.21
N LYS A 817 106.60 -116.56 -26.36
CA LYS A 817 106.12 -117.76 -27.07
C LYS A 817 104.83 -118.29 -26.47
N ALA A 818 104.76 -118.43 -25.15
CA ALA A 818 103.57 -118.90 -24.45
C ALA A 818 102.37 -117.96 -24.63
N ALA A 819 102.58 -116.64 -24.55
CA ALA A 819 101.50 -115.67 -24.78
C ALA A 819 101.02 -115.68 -26.23
N PHE A 820 101.93 -115.80 -27.21
CA PHE A 820 101.57 -115.91 -28.62
C PHE A 820 100.83 -117.21 -28.92
N LEU A 821 101.23 -118.33 -28.31
CA LEU A 821 100.52 -119.62 -28.39
C LEU A 821 99.11 -119.52 -27.83
N ILE A 822 98.92 -118.87 -26.67
CA ILE A 822 97.60 -118.67 -26.07
C ILE A 822 96.73 -117.76 -26.95
N ASP A 823 97.27 -116.66 -27.45
CA ASP A 823 96.51 -115.73 -28.30
C ASP A 823 96.12 -116.39 -29.64
N SER A 824 97.05 -117.13 -30.25
CA SER A 824 96.79 -117.90 -31.47
C SER A 824 95.82 -119.06 -31.24
N SER A 825 95.94 -119.77 -30.10
CA SER A 825 95.01 -120.82 -29.68
C SER A 825 93.60 -120.27 -29.49
N ASN A 826 93.47 -119.10 -28.87
CA ASN A 826 92.19 -118.40 -28.71
C ASN A 826 91.63 -117.88 -30.04
N ALA A 827 92.47 -117.32 -30.93
CA ALA A 827 92.06 -116.79 -32.22
C ALA A 827 91.61 -117.89 -33.20
N CYS A 828 92.29 -119.04 -33.17
CA CYS A 828 92.00 -120.17 -34.05
C CYS A 828 91.00 -121.17 -33.43
N HIS A 829 90.58 -120.98 -32.17
CA HIS A 829 89.70 -121.90 -31.44
C HIS A 829 90.22 -123.34 -31.37
N VAL A 830 91.53 -123.52 -31.24
CA VAL A 830 92.20 -124.83 -31.14
C VAL A 830 92.95 -124.92 -29.80
N PRO A 831 92.90 -126.03 -29.04
CA PRO A 831 93.64 -126.14 -27.79
C PRO A 831 95.16 -126.01 -28.03
N GLY A 832 95.85 -125.32 -27.11
CA GLY A 832 97.22 -124.82 -27.33
C GLY A 832 98.30 -125.92 -27.47
N ASP A 833 97.98 -127.16 -27.16
CA ASP A 833 98.81 -128.35 -27.38
C ASP A 833 98.87 -128.80 -28.86
N GLN A 834 97.99 -128.25 -29.71
CA GLN A 834 97.96 -128.54 -31.16
C GLN A 834 98.72 -127.52 -32.01
N ILE A 835 99.33 -126.49 -31.40
CA ILE A 835 100.18 -125.50 -32.09
C ILE A 835 101.66 -125.87 -31.88
N GLY A 836 102.20 -126.70 -32.76
CA GLY A 836 103.64 -127.03 -32.82
C GLY A 836 104.39 -126.15 -33.82
N PHE A 837 105.69 -125.91 -33.59
CA PHE A 837 106.60 -125.15 -34.48
C PHE A 837 106.48 -123.61 -34.49
N VAL A 838 106.33 -122.98 -33.32
CA VAL A 838 106.54 -121.52 -33.20
C VAL A 838 108.04 -121.25 -32.98
N ASP A 839 108.75 -120.86 -34.04
CA ASP A 839 110.14 -120.41 -34.00
C ASP A 839 110.23 -118.89 -34.17
N PHE A 840 110.96 -118.23 -33.27
CA PHE A 840 111.36 -116.84 -33.43
C PHE A 840 112.78 -116.83 -34.04
N VAL A 841 112.91 -116.52 -35.33
CA VAL A 841 114.23 -116.37 -35.96
C VAL A 841 114.94 -115.15 -35.36
N HIS A 842 116.18 -115.32 -34.88
CA HIS A 842 116.92 -114.32 -34.08
C HIS A 842 118.02 -113.56 -34.85
N ASP A 843 118.05 -113.64 -36.19
CA ASP A 843 119.08 -112.99 -37.00
C ASP A 843 118.57 -111.74 -37.70
N TRP A 844 118.45 -110.62 -36.95
CA TRP A 844 118.68 -109.23 -37.41
C TRP A 844 119.14 -108.35 -36.25
#